data_AF-A0A0L1IY83-F1
#
_entry.id   AF-A0A0L1IY83-F1
#
_cell.length_a   1.000
_cell.length_b   1.000
_cell.length_c   1.000
_cell.angle_alpha   90.00
_cell.angle_beta   90.00
_cell.angle_gamma   90.00
#
_symmetry.space_group_name_H-M   'P 1'
#
loop_
_entity.id
_entity.type
_entity.pdbx_description
1 polymer ?
#
loop_
_entity_poly.entity_id
_entity_poly.type
_entity_poly.pdbx_seq_one_letter_code
_entity_poly.pdbx_strand_id
1 'polypeptide(L)'
;MPSGILHITDSRTKQKYEIPIRRNVVFATDLKSIKAPGAGTDRADHVAGGLRVHDPGLQNTTVIDDHERGVLLFRGYTLAQLWDSDFEDMLHLLVWGTYPTRQQKKDLNRKLAHQMLTVPESVHRTIRELPRATSPLPLILAGLSAYLACFPDTIPASTHANLYQGNLHNVDHAVIRTVAAYGVIFGLVNSHRKGIDFQPPSPENSFCENLFTMAGLVDQTSSRPDPVKLSCFRRFAMLNADHGMALAAFATLVTASSLTDPISCLISAVAAAYGPLHFGATVSAQRTLREIGSTDKVPEFIEDVKAGRTKLFGYGHRSYKGHDPRVRPIQSILKDLDLSSNNHLKIAERIEEIASADEYFCRRGLYPNADFYGNFVFTAIGFDPDMIPAAMLTQRIIGLMAHWREYMLTHGKLFRPSHTYAFMPKKSQGEMTNSQGALVERPPTETTPLLQSHPGAERYSVFTTRQKRLIILTAAIASTFSPISANIYYPALNSIAADLDVTSSQINLTITTYMICQGLAPTLTGSFADQAGRRPAYIICFLIYITSNIALALQRSYPMLLVLRAVQSSGSSGTVALASAIAADIITSAERGTYMSITSLGNILAPSLGPLIGGVLSEYLGWQYIFWFLAMSSTIFFIPLVLFFPETCRTIVGDGSIPGSRWNKSILNWWISKRSYREPITTPPTNPGPVLQKQLPKKRISPLSTISLLFHLPTSLILISNGLVFASYYAITAGLPSQLRSIYGLSDLNIGLSFFPMGAGTLLSATFNGIIVDWNYRRMMAKDRQDMDYSDVERARLGVGGPIAVCTYTPIRPRVQTTPVIIF
;
A
#
# COMPACT_ATOMS: atom_id res chain seq x y z
N MET A 1 -19.84 -37.30 17.67
CA MET A 1 -19.30 -36.30 18.61
C MET A 1 -20.36 -35.98 19.65
N PRO A 2 -20.01 -35.81 20.93
CA PRO A 2 -20.98 -35.53 21.98
C PRO A 2 -21.71 -34.20 21.71
N SER A 3 -23.03 -34.26 21.84
CA SER A 3 -23.91 -33.10 21.89
C SER A 3 -24.36 -32.92 23.34
N GLY A 4 -24.76 -31.71 23.70
CA GLY A 4 -25.16 -31.42 25.08
C GLY A 4 -25.63 -29.99 25.24
N ILE A 5 -25.75 -29.55 26.49
CA ILE A 5 -26.13 -28.18 26.83
C ILE A 5 -24.97 -27.56 27.61
N LEU A 6 -24.52 -26.39 27.16
CA LEU A 6 -23.61 -25.53 27.90
C LEU A 6 -24.44 -24.58 28.76
N HIS A 7 -24.41 -24.77 30.07
CA HIS A 7 -25.05 -23.86 31.02
C HIS A 7 -24.13 -22.68 31.32
N ILE A 8 -24.56 -21.46 31.00
CA ILE A 8 -23.81 -20.22 31.23
C ILE A 8 -24.58 -19.36 32.23
N THR A 9 -23.89 -18.86 33.27
CA THR A 9 -24.45 -17.86 34.18
C THR A 9 -23.73 -16.54 33.95
N ASP A 10 -24.46 -15.50 33.53
CA ASP A 10 -23.87 -14.16 33.37
C ASP A 10 -23.79 -13.47 34.74
N SER A 11 -22.57 -13.25 35.23
CA SER A 11 -22.34 -12.67 36.55
C SER A 11 -22.84 -11.22 36.67
N ARG A 12 -23.02 -10.51 35.54
CA ARG A 12 -23.47 -9.12 35.45
C ARG A 12 -24.97 -8.98 35.64
N THR A 13 -25.76 -9.93 35.15
CA THR A 13 -27.23 -9.93 35.21
C THR A 13 -27.82 -11.01 36.11
N LYS A 14 -26.98 -11.97 36.55
CA LYS A 14 -27.37 -13.21 37.25
C LYS A 14 -28.32 -14.12 36.45
N GLN A 15 -28.55 -13.83 35.16
CA GLN A 15 -29.36 -14.68 34.30
C GLN A 15 -28.58 -15.95 33.92
N LYS A 16 -29.31 -17.06 33.83
CA LYS A 16 -28.81 -18.35 33.36
C LYS A 16 -29.27 -18.57 31.93
N TYR A 17 -28.38 -19.09 31.10
CA TYR A 17 -28.60 -19.37 29.69
C TYR A 17 -28.19 -20.82 29.39
N GLU A 18 -28.92 -21.43 28.47
CA GLU A 18 -28.64 -22.77 27.97
C GLU A 18 -28.27 -22.66 26.50
N ILE A 19 -27.01 -22.97 26.19
CA ILE A 19 -26.49 -22.89 24.83
C ILE A 19 -26.26 -24.31 24.29
N PRO A 20 -26.90 -24.70 23.17
CA PRO A 20 -26.71 -26.03 22.62
C PRO A 20 -25.27 -26.27 22.17
N ILE A 21 -24.69 -27.40 22.58
CA ILE A 21 -23.45 -27.94 22.03
C ILE A 21 -23.84 -28.89 20.90
N ARG A 22 -23.46 -28.55 19.67
CA ARG A 22 -23.69 -29.34 18.46
C ARG A 22 -22.35 -29.87 17.98
N ARG A 23 -22.15 -31.19 18.01
CA ARG A 23 -20.90 -31.84 17.56
C ARG A 23 -19.64 -31.23 18.20
N ASN A 24 -19.67 -31.03 19.52
CA ASN A 24 -18.59 -30.39 20.26
C ASN A 24 -18.24 -28.96 19.80
N VAL A 25 -19.22 -28.24 19.23
CA VAL A 25 -19.11 -26.83 18.83
C VAL A 25 -20.31 -26.06 19.40
N VAL A 26 -20.06 -24.80 19.78
CA VAL A 26 -21.11 -23.83 20.10
C VAL A 26 -21.13 -22.78 19.01
N PHE A 27 -22.31 -22.42 18.49
CA PHE A 27 -22.40 -21.34 17.52
C PHE A 27 -22.16 -19.99 18.21
N ALA A 28 -21.22 -19.21 17.68
CA ALA A 28 -20.91 -17.89 18.20
C ALA A 28 -22.14 -16.95 18.19
N THR A 29 -23.10 -17.19 17.29
CA THR A 29 -24.38 -16.44 17.25
C THR A 29 -25.30 -16.76 18.41
N ASP A 30 -25.24 -17.96 19.00
CA ASP A 30 -26.10 -18.35 20.12
C ASP A 30 -25.75 -17.54 21.38
N LEU A 31 -24.48 -17.11 21.50
CA LEU A 31 -24.01 -16.23 22.57
C LEU A 31 -24.58 -14.81 22.49
N LYS A 32 -25.16 -14.38 21.36
CA LYS A 32 -25.81 -13.06 21.25
C LYS A 32 -27.08 -12.94 22.11
N SER A 33 -27.65 -14.06 22.56
CA SER A 33 -28.76 -14.08 23.51
C SER A 33 -28.37 -13.49 24.87
N ILE A 34 -27.08 -13.53 25.22
CA ILE A 34 -26.52 -13.04 26.48
C ILE A 34 -26.27 -11.54 26.35
N LYS A 35 -27.07 -10.72 27.03
CA LYS A 35 -27.02 -9.26 26.99
C LYS A 35 -26.74 -8.68 28.37
N ALA A 36 -25.91 -7.64 28.44
CA ALA A 36 -25.68 -6.92 29.70
C ALA A 36 -26.61 -5.68 29.82
N PRO A 37 -26.83 -5.15 31.04
CA PRO A 37 -27.69 -3.99 31.27
C PRO A 37 -27.10 -2.72 30.63
N GLY A 38 -27.91 -1.95 29.91
CA GLY A 38 -27.48 -0.77 29.15
C GLY A 38 -27.24 0.51 29.96
N ALA A 39 -26.98 0.43 31.27
CA ALA A 39 -26.79 1.61 32.10
C ALA A 39 -25.35 2.14 32.00
N GLY A 40 -25.16 3.24 31.27
CA GLY A 40 -23.91 4.04 31.30
C GLY A 40 -22.77 3.59 30.39
N THR A 41 -22.98 2.68 29.45
CA THR A 41 -21.90 2.14 28.60
C THR A 41 -21.74 2.89 27.27
N ASP A 42 -20.50 3.28 26.98
CA ASP A 42 -20.02 3.88 25.73
C ASP A 42 -20.59 3.16 24.49
N ARG A 43 -20.96 3.90 23.43
CA ARG A 43 -21.52 3.34 22.18
C ARG A 43 -20.56 2.34 21.51
N ALA A 44 -19.27 2.34 21.87
CA ALA A 44 -18.26 1.41 21.37
C ALA A 44 -18.49 -0.05 21.83
N ASP A 45 -19.09 -0.24 23.01
CA ASP A 45 -19.53 -1.57 23.46
C ASP A 45 -20.99 -1.75 23.05
N HIS A 46 -21.22 -2.52 21.98
CA HIS A 46 -22.55 -2.97 21.57
C HIS A 46 -23.11 -3.98 22.60
N VAL A 47 -23.22 -3.59 23.88
CA VAL A 47 -23.75 -4.40 24.97
C VAL A 47 -25.17 -4.87 24.67
N ALA A 48 -25.95 -4.03 23.96
CA ALA A 48 -27.29 -4.35 23.47
C ALA A 48 -27.32 -5.39 22.32
N GLY A 49 -26.20 -5.59 21.61
CA GLY A 49 -26.06 -6.51 20.47
C GLY A 49 -25.73 -7.96 20.85
N GLY A 50 -25.54 -8.24 22.14
CA GLY A 50 -25.22 -9.56 22.67
C GLY A 50 -23.71 -9.82 22.82
N LEU A 51 -23.36 -10.85 23.59
CA LEU A 51 -21.98 -11.26 23.85
C LEU A 51 -21.27 -11.66 22.53
N ARG A 52 -20.01 -11.25 22.39
CA ARG A 52 -19.16 -11.53 21.22
C ARG A 52 -17.99 -12.43 21.62
N VAL A 53 -17.53 -13.25 20.68
CA VAL A 53 -16.31 -14.05 20.82
C VAL A 53 -15.14 -13.27 20.24
N HIS A 54 -14.05 -13.12 21.00
CA HIS A 54 -12.79 -12.53 20.55
C HIS A 54 -11.74 -13.64 20.48
N ASP A 55 -11.40 -14.06 19.26
CA ASP A 55 -10.43 -15.14 19.00
C ASP A 55 -9.41 -14.70 17.92
N PRO A 56 -8.39 -13.89 18.28
CA PRO A 56 -7.36 -13.43 17.36
C PRO A 56 -6.64 -14.59 16.67
N GLY A 57 -6.61 -14.56 15.34
CA GLY A 57 -6.00 -15.63 14.55
C GLY A 57 -6.86 -16.91 14.46
N LEU A 58 -8.10 -16.88 14.95
CA LEU A 58 -9.07 -17.98 14.88
C LEU A 58 -8.54 -19.26 15.52
N GLN A 59 -7.87 -19.16 16.67
CA GLN A 59 -7.17 -20.29 17.29
C GLN A 59 -8.10 -21.41 17.74
N ASN A 60 -9.34 -21.07 18.08
CA ASN A 60 -10.37 -22.03 18.52
C ASN A 60 -11.71 -21.80 17.80
N THR A 61 -11.68 -21.20 16.62
CA THR A 61 -12.88 -20.91 15.81
C THR A 61 -12.90 -21.78 14.56
N THR A 62 -13.90 -22.64 14.48
CA THR A 62 -14.24 -23.38 13.25
C THR A 62 -15.06 -22.48 12.33
N VAL A 63 -14.62 -22.30 11.08
CA VAL A 63 -15.24 -21.38 10.10
C VAL A 63 -16.14 -22.08 9.08
N ILE A 64 -15.95 -23.38 8.89
CA ILE A 64 -16.81 -24.26 8.08
C ILE A 64 -16.99 -25.59 8.82
N ASP A 65 -18.12 -26.27 8.60
CA ASP A 65 -18.37 -27.58 9.18
C ASP A 65 -17.45 -28.62 8.52
N ASP A 66 -16.35 -28.97 9.20
CA ASP A 66 -15.45 -30.04 8.78
C ASP A 66 -15.87 -31.36 9.46
N HIS A 67 -16.03 -32.39 8.65
CA HIS A 67 -16.62 -33.67 9.04
C HIS A 67 -15.61 -34.73 9.47
N GLU A 68 -14.30 -34.52 9.32
CA GLU A 68 -13.27 -35.53 9.64
C GLU A 68 -12.19 -35.00 10.60
N ARG A 69 -11.87 -35.75 11.68
CA ARG A 69 -10.83 -35.39 12.67
C ARG A 69 -9.74 -36.46 12.78
N GLY A 70 -8.49 -35.99 12.90
CA GLY A 70 -7.42 -36.68 13.65
C GLY A 70 -6.53 -37.65 12.89
N VAL A 71 -6.87 -37.99 11.66
CA VAL A 71 -6.02 -38.70 10.69
C VAL A 71 -6.10 -37.91 9.39
N LEU A 72 -5.01 -37.80 8.62
CA LEU A 72 -5.04 -37.21 7.28
C LEU A 72 -5.87 -38.15 6.39
N LEU A 73 -7.18 -37.95 6.42
CA LEU A 73 -8.15 -38.67 5.61
C LEU A 73 -8.59 -37.75 4.49
N PHE A 74 -8.65 -38.31 3.29
CA PHE A 74 -9.15 -37.64 2.12
C PHE A 74 -10.46 -38.32 1.74
N ARG A 75 -11.59 -37.77 2.19
CA ARG A 75 -12.92 -38.37 2.01
C ARG A 75 -12.98 -39.82 2.54
N GLY A 76 -12.43 -40.04 3.74
CA GLY A 76 -12.36 -41.37 4.36
C GLY A 76 -11.24 -42.31 3.88
N TYR A 77 -10.44 -41.93 2.87
CA TYR A 77 -9.29 -42.72 2.42
C TYR A 77 -8.02 -42.35 3.19
N THR A 78 -7.23 -43.36 3.54
CA THR A 78 -5.91 -43.19 4.16
C THR A 78 -4.85 -42.81 3.14
N LEU A 79 -3.79 -42.14 3.60
CA LEU A 79 -2.62 -41.82 2.76
C LEU A 79 -2.03 -43.06 2.08
N ALA A 80 -1.97 -44.20 2.76
CA ALA A 80 -1.42 -45.44 2.21
C ALA A 80 -2.24 -45.97 1.03
N GLN A 81 -3.56 -45.81 1.06
CA GLN A 81 -4.45 -46.23 -0.03
C GLN A 81 -4.35 -45.32 -1.26
N LEU A 82 -3.96 -44.07 -1.06
CA LEU A 82 -3.84 -43.06 -2.11
C LEU A 82 -2.40 -42.88 -2.61
N TRP A 83 -1.44 -43.63 -2.07
CA TRP A 83 -0.02 -43.39 -2.29
C TRP A 83 0.37 -43.42 -3.77
N ASP A 84 -0.25 -44.31 -4.55
CA ASP A 84 -0.01 -44.49 -5.99
C ASP A 84 -0.98 -43.68 -6.88
N SER A 85 -1.85 -42.86 -6.28
CA SER A 85 -2.83 -42.05 -7.02
C SER A 85 -2.17 -40.97 -7.87
N ASP A 86 -2.83 -40.64 -8.99
CA ASP A 86 -2.49 -39.50 -9.83
C ASP A 86 -3.13 -38.19 -9.35
N PHE A 87 -2.70 -37.08 -9.95
CA PHE A 87 -3.31 -35.78 -9.72
C PHE A 87 -4.82 -35.79 -10.03
N GLU A 88 -5.21 -36.41 -11.15
CA GLU A 88 -6.61 -36.52 -11.58
C GLU A 88 -7.42 -37.40 -10.63
N ASP A 89 -6.81 -38.44 -10.04
CA ASP A 89 -7.46 -39.30 -9.05
C ASP A 89 -7.82 -38.49 -7.81
N MET A 90 -6.87 -37.72 -7.31
CA MET A 90 -7.06 -36.85 -6.14
C MET A 90 -7.99 -35.68 -6.41
N LEU A 91 -7.88 -35.05 -7.58
CA LEU A 91 -8.79 -33.98 -8.00
C LEU A 91 -10.22 -34.50 -8.07
N HIS A 92 -10.42 -35.67 -8.66
CA HIS A 92 -11.74 -36.28 -8.76
C HIS A 92 -12.31 -36.61 -7.37
N LEU A 93 -11.50 -37.24 -6.52
CA LEU A 93 -11.88 -37.62 -5.16
C LEU A 93 -12.27 -36.41 -4.31
N LEU A 94 -11.47 -35.35 -4.29
CA LEU A 94 -11.70 -34.24 -3.37
C LEU A 94 -12.81 -33.29 -3.84
N VAL A 95 -12.87 -32.99 -5.14
CA VAL A 95 -13.84 -32.05 -5.70
C VAL A 95 -15.22 -32.69 -5.84
N TRP A 96 -15.29 -33.94 -6.33
CA TRP A 96 -16.56 -34.63 -6.59
C TRP A 96 -16.91 -35.73 -5.57
N GLY A 97 -16.04 -35.98 -4.59
CA GLY A 97 -16.35 -36.83 -3.43
C GLY A 97 -16.25 -38.34 -3.67
N THR A 98 -15.80 -38.78 -4.86
CA THR A 98 -15.70 -40.20 -5.22
C THR A 98 -14.38 -40.50 -5.92
N TYR A 99 -13.78 -41.65 -5.65
CA TYR A 99 -12.58 -42.09 -6.39
C TYR A 99 -12.98 -42.42 -7.84
N PRO A 100 -12.24 -41.95 -8.87
CA PRO A 100 -12.70 -42.08 -10.25
C PRO A 100 -12.58 -43.52 -10.77
N THR A 101 -13.52 -43.89 -11.64
CA THR A 101 -13.33 -45.02 -12.57
C THR A 101 -12.25 -44.68 -13.61
N ARG A 102 -11.68 -45.69 -14.27
CA ARG A 102 -10.70 -45.49 -15.35
C ARG A 102 -11.20 -44.55 -16.45
N GLN A 103 -12.48 -44.64 -16.79
CA GLN A 103 -13.10 -43.78 -17.81
C GLN A 103 -13.22 -42.33 -17.31
N GLN A 104 -13.69 -42.12 -16.08
CA GLN A 104 -13.78 -40.78 -15.48
C GLN A 104 -12.40 -40.11 -15.38
N LYS A 105 -11.36 -40.87 -14.99
CA LYS A 105 -9.98 -40.38 -14.96
C LYS A 105 -9.51 -39.93 -16.34
N LYS A 106 -9.71 -40.78 -17.37
CA LYS A 106 -9.33 -40.47 -18.75
C LYS A 106 -10.06 -39.24 -19.29
N ASP A 107 -11.34 -39.10 -18.96
CA ASP A 107 -12.13 -37.94 -19.40
C ASP A 107 -11.75 -36.66 -18.65
N LEU A 108 -11.43 -36.74 -17.36
CA LEU A 108 -10.93 -35.61 -16.59
C LEU A 108 -9.57 -35.13 -17.11
N ASN A 109 -8.64 -36.06 -17.38
CA ASN A 109 -7.35 -35.75 -18.00
C ASN A 109 -7.57 -35.01 -19.33
N ARG A 110 -8.37 -35.57 -20.24
CA ARG A 110 -8.65 -34.96 -21.54
C ARG A 110 -9.26 -33.56 -21.41
N LYS A 111 -10.19 -33.35 -20.47
CA LYS A 111 -10.80 -32.04 -20.20
C LYS A 111 -9.76 -31.04 -19.70
N LEU A 112 -8.88 -31.45 -18.79
CA LEU A 112 -7.79 -30.60 -18.30
C LEU A 112 -6.84 -30.22 -19.42
N ALA A 113 -6.34 -31.19 -20.19
CA ALA A 113 -5.43 -30.93 -21.30
C ALA A 113 -6.05 -30.03 -22.38
N HIS A 114 -7.34 -30.25 -22.70
CA HIS A 114 -8.07 -29.38 -23.61
C HIS A 114 -8.16 -27.94 -23.06
N GLN A 115 -8.47 -27.75 -21.77
CA GLN A 115 -8.51 -26.41 -21.17
C GLN A 115 -7.13 -25.76 -21.04
N MET A 116 -6.05 -26.55 -20.97
CA MET A 116 -4.69 -26.00 -21.00
C MET A 116 -4.35 -25.45 -22.39
N LEU A 117 -4.78 -26.13 -23.45
CA LEU A 117 -4.59 -25.70 -24.84
C LEU A 117 -5.39 -24.44 -25.19
N THR A 118 -6.42 -24.08 -24.43
CA THR A 118 -7.25 -22.88 -24.65
C THR A 118 -6.77 -21.66 -23.86
N VAL A 119 -5.65 -21.75 -23.14
CA VAL A 119 -5.08 -20.58 -22.45
C VAL A 119 -4.68 -19.52 -23.48
N PRO A 120 -5.20 -18.27 -23.38
CA PRO A 120 -4.97 -17.26 -24.40
C PRO A 120 -3.52 -16.80 -24.53
N GLU A 121 -3.08 -16.47 -25.74
CA GLU A 121 -1.71 -15.96 -26.00
C GLU A 121 -1.40 -14.66 -25.26
N SER A 122 -2.41 -13.87 -24.90
CA SER A 122 -2.23 -12.68 -24.04
C SER A 122 -1.64 -13.02 -22.67
N VAL A 123 -1.96 -14.18 -22.10
CA VAL A 123 -1.36 -14.68 -20.86
C VAL A 123 0.12 -15.01 -21.07
N HIS A 124 0.44 -15.66 -22.20
CA HIS A 124 1.81 -15.94 -22.60
C HIS A 124 2.63 -14.66 -22.76
N ARG A 125 2.08 -13.67 -23.46
CA ARG A 125 2.70 -12.36 -23.69
C ARG A 125 2.94 -11.61 -22.39
N THR A 126 1.92 -11.54 -21.52
CA THR A 126 2.01 -10.85 -20.22
C THR A 126 3.17 -11.39 -19.38
N ILE A 127 3.34 -12.71 -19.30
CA ILE A 127 4.43 -13.31 -18.52
C ILE A 127 5.79 -13.05 -19.20
N ARG A 128 5.86 -13.15 -20.53
CA ARG A 128 7.11 -12.96 -21.30
C ARG A 128 7.63 -11.52 -21.31
N GLU A 129 6.73 -10.53 -21.25
CA GLU A 129 7.09 -9.10 -21.25
C GLU A 129 7.68 -8.63 -19.91
N LEU A 130 7.35 -9.31 -18.81
CA LEU A 130 7.92 -9.02 -17.50
C LEU A 130 9.38 -9.50 -17.39
N PRO A 131 10.25 -8.87 -16.57
CA PRO A 131 11.65 -9.27 -16.46
C PRO A 131 11.82 -10.72 -15.98
N ARG A 132 12.74 -11.49 -16.61
CA ARG A 132 13.04 -12.88 -16.21
C ARG A 132 13.53 -13.03 -14.77
N ALA A 133 14.20 -12.00 -14.25
CA ALA A 133 14.70 -11.97 -12.87
C ALA A 133 13.59 -11.71 -11.82
N THR A 134 12.35 -11.46 -12.24
CA THR A 134 11.23 -11.22 -11.33
C THR A 134 10.97 -12.45 -10.47
N SER A 135 10.65 -12.20 -9.20
CA SER A 135 10.15 -13.26 -8.30
C SER A 135 8.93 -13.95 -8.92
N PRO A 136 8.75 -15.26 -8.74
CA PRO A 136 7.66 -15.98 -9.39
C PRO A 136 6.26 -15.58 -8.88
N LEU A 137 6.13 -15.02 -7.67
CA LEU A 137 4.84 -14.53 -7.17
C LEU A 137 4.21 -13.47 -8.11
N PRO A 138 4.85 -12.31 -8.38
CA PRO A 138 4.31 -11.33 -9.31
C PRO A 138 3.97 -11.90 -10.69
N LEU A 139 4.80 -12.80 -11.23
CA LEU A 139 4.58 -13.41 -12.55
C LEU A 139 3.33 -14.30 -12.57
N ILE A 140 3.12 -15.10 -11.52
CA ILE A 140 1.92 -15.95 -11.38
C ILE A 140 0.67 -15.09 -11.19
N LEU A 141 0.74 -14.04 -10.36
CA LEU A 141 -0.38 -13.12 -10.16
C LEU A 141 -0.73 -12.38 -11.45
N ALA A 142 0.27 -11.93 -12.21
CA ALA A 142 0.07 -11.30 -13.53
C ALA A 142 -0.56 -12.29 -14.52
N GLY A 143 -0.07 -13.53 -14.58
CA GLY A 143 -0.63 -14.57 -15.44
C GLY A 143 -2.08 -14.91 -15.10
N LEU A 144 -2.42 -15.05 -13.81
CA LEU A 144 -3.79 -15.33 -13.37
C LEU A 144 -4.73 -14.14 -13.62
N SER A 145 -4.26 -12.92 -13.41
CA SER A 145 -5.04 -11.71 -13.67
C SER A 145 -5.29 -11.56 -15.17
N ALA A 146 -4.24 -11.71 -16.00
CA ALA A 146 -4.37 -11.72 -17.45
C ALA A 146 -5.33 -12.81 -17.93
N TYR A 147 -5.25 -14.01 -17.35
CA TYR A 147 -6.19 -15.09 -17.68
C TYR A 147 -7.63 -14.67 -17.37
N LEU A 148 -7.89 -14.13 -16.18
CA LEU A 148 -9.22 -13.67 -15.79
C LEU A 148 -9.74 -12.56 -16.71
N ALA A 149 -8.87 -11.63 -17.11
CA ALA A 149 -9.16 -10.54 -18.03
C ALA A 149 -9.68 -11.02 -19.40
N CYS A 150 -9.21 -12.19 -19.84
CA CYS A 150 -9.62 -12.78 -21.11
C CYS A 150 -11.05 -13.35 -21.08
N PHE A 151 -11.60 -13.57 -19.90
CA PHE A 151 -12.89 -14.22 -19.71
C PHE A 151 -13.80 -13.41 -18.78
N PRO A 152 -14.12 -12.14 -19.13
CA PRO A 152 -14.90 -11.24 -18.27
C PRO A 152 -16.28 -11.79 -17.94
N ASP A 153 -16.87 -12.57 -18.86
CA ASP A 153 -18.17 -13.23 -18.66
C ASP A 153 -18.19 -14.18 -17.46
N THR A 154 -17.02 -14.56 -16.95
CA THR A 154 -16.88 -15.47 -15.83
C THR A 154 -16.69 -14.79 -14.49
N ILE A 155 -16.68 -13.45 -14.48
CA ILE A 155 -16.62 -12.63 -13.28
C ILE A 155 -18.07 -12.32 -12.85
N PRO A 156 -18.54 -12.82 -11.69
CA PRO A 156 -19.93 -12.65 -11.26
C PRO A 156 -20.38 -11.18 -11.18
N ALA A 157 -19.48 -10.28 -10.77
CA ALA A 157 -19.75 -8.85 -10.70
C ALA A 157 -19.99 -8.18 -12.07
N SER A 158 -19.44 -8.76 -13.14
CA SER A 158 -19.55 -8.25 -14.52
C SER A 158 -20.70 -8.89 -15.30
N THR A 159 -21.19 -10.05 -14.86
CA THR A 159 -22.16 -10.87 -15.61
C THR A 159 -23.45 -11.11 -14.82
N HIS A 160 -23.37 -11.93 -13.78
CA HIS A 160 -24.51 -12.36 -12.98
C HIS A 160 -24.03 -12.72 -11.56
N ALA A 161 -24.61 -12.09 -10.53
CA ALA A 161 -24.16 -12.22 -9.15
C ALA A 161 -24.17 -13.67 -8.63
N ASN A 162 -25.07 -14.51 -9.14
CA ASN A 162 -25.17 -15.93 -8.77
C ASN A 162 -24.68 -16.85 -9.89
N LEU A 163 -23.69 -16.43 -10.69
CA LEU A 163 -23.18 -17.21 -11.83
C LEU A 163 -22.80 -18.65 -11.46
N TYR A 164 -22.24 -18.84 -10.26
CA TYR A 164 -21.78 -20.13 -9.74
C TYR A 164 -22.69 -20.71 -8.65
N GLN A 165 -23.25 -19.86 -7.79
CA GLN A 165 -24.01 -20.32 -6.64
C GLN A 165 -25.24 -21.13 -7.07
N GLY A 166 -25.32 -22.39 -6.63
CA GLY A 166 -26.41 -23.31 -7.01
C GLY A 166 -26.36 -23.83 -8.45
N ASN A 167 -25.34 -23.48 -9.25
CA ASN A 167 -25.18 -23.94 -10.63
C ASN A 167 -23.99 -24.91 -10.76
N LEU A 168 -24.27 -26.20 -10.57
CA LEU A 168 -23.27 -27.28 -10.63
C LEU A 168 -22.48 -27.30 -11.94
N HIS A 169 -23.13 -27.05 -13.07
CA HIS A 169 -22.47 -27.08 -14.37
C HIS A 169 -21.39 -25.99 -14.48
N ASN A 170 -21.74 -24.74 -14.12
CA ASN A 170 -20.80 -23.63 -14.15
C ASN A 170 -19.66 -23.81 -13.14
N VAL A 171 -19.98 -24.31 -11.95
CA VAL A 171 -19.00 -24.59 -10.88
C VAL A 171 -17.98 -25.63 -11.33
N ASP A 172 -18.44 -26.78 -11.82
CA ASP A 172 -17.54 -27.87 -12.25
C ASP A 172 -16.67 -27.44 -13.43
N HIS A 173 -17.23 -26.69 -14.38
CA HIS A 173 -16.47 -26.15 -15.51
C HIS A 173 -15.41 -25.14 -15.04
N ALA A 174 -15.75 -24.27 -14.09
CA ALA A 174 -14.83 -23.27 -13.55
C ALA A 174 -13.68 -23.90 -12.75
N VAL A 175 -13.92 -25.00 -12.04
CA VAL A 175 -12.86 -25.78 -11.36
C VAL A 175 -11.85 -26.30 -12.37
N ILE A 176 -12.30 -27.04 -13.39
CA ILE A 176 -11.40 -27.65 -14.39
C ILE A 176 -10.58 -26.56 -15.09
N ARG A 177 -11.24 -25.47 -15.48
CA ARG A 177 -10.59 -24.34 -16.15
C ARG A 177 -9.53 -23.67 -15.26
N THR A 178 -9.82 -23.49 -13.98
CA THR A 178 -8.89 -22.86 -13.02
C THR A 178 -7.64 -23.70 -12.81
N VAL A 179 -7.80 -25.02 -12.67
CA VAL A 179 -6.69 -25.96 -12.53
C VAL A 179 -5.82 -25.97 -13.78
N ALA A 180 -6.44 -26.03 -14.96
CA ALA A 180 -5.73 -25.99 -16.23
C ALA A 180 -4.96 -24.66 -16.45
N ALA A 181 -5.61 -23.52 -16.20
CA ALA A 181 -5.02 -22.20 -16.33
C ALA A 181 -3.79 -22.03 -15.43
N TYR A 182 -3.91 -22.44 -14.16
CA TYR A 182 -2.79 -22.39 -13.23
C TYR A 182 -1.62 -23.28 -13.67
N GLY A 183 -1.89 -24.48 -14.18
CA GLY A 183 -0.85 -25.38 -14.71
C GLY A 183 -0.05 -24.77 -15.85
N VAL A 184 -0.72 -24.12 -16.80
CA VAL A 184 -0.05 -23.42 -17.92
C VAL A 184 0.72 -22.20 -17.44
N ILE A 185 0.13 -21.37 -16.58
CA ILE A 185 0.79 -20.19 -16.00
C ILE A 185 2.04 -20.61 -15.23
N PHE A 186 1.97 -21.67 -14.44
CA PHE A 186 3.13 -22.23 -13.75
C PHE A 186 4.25 -22.61 -14.71
N GLY A 187 3.92 -23.36 -15.78
CA GLY A 187 4.88 -23.76 -16.80
C GLY A 187 5.51 -22.56 -17.52
N LEU A 188 4.69 -21.57 -17.90
CA LEU A 188 5.14 -20.32 -18.51
C LEU A 188 6.10 -19.56 -17.61
N VAL A 189 5.75 -19.40 -16.33
CA VAL A 189 6.60 -18.69 -15.37
C VAL A 189 7.93 -19.42 -15.18
N ASN A 190 7.92 -20.74 -15.03
CA ASN A 190 9.15 -21.51 -14.86
C ASN A 190 10.06 -21.42 -16.10
N SER A 191 9.48 -21.62 -17.28
CA SER A 191 10.21 -21.58 -18.55
C SER A 191 10.76 -20.19 -18.85
N HIS A 192 9.96 -19.14 -18.62
CA HIS A 192 10.38 -17.74 -18.79
C HIS A 192 11.56 -17.38 -17.88
N ARG A 193 11.49 -17.73 -16.60
CA ARG A 193 12.57 -17.46 -15.63
C ARG A 193 13.86 -18.22 -15.97
N LYS A 194 13.74 -19.46 -16.48
CA LYS A 194 14.88 -20.26 -16.95
C LYS A 194 15.40 -19.81 -18.33
N GLY A 195 14.66 -18.97 -19.04
CA GLY A 195 15.03 -18.52 -20.38
C GLY A 195 14.96 -19.62 -21.45
N ILE A 196 14.12 -20.64 -21.23
CA ILE A 196 13.88 -21.75 -22.15
C ILE A 196 12.54 -21.58 -22.87
N ASP A 197 12.40 -22.23 -24.02
CA ASP A 197 11.16 -22.19 -24.79
C ASP A 197 10.05 -22.99 -24.09
N PHE A 198 8.86 -22.40 -24.07
CA PHE A 198 7.67 -23.05 -23.52
C PHE A 198 7.20 -24.16 -24.46
N GLN A 199 7.10 -25.38 -23.96
CA GLN A 199 6.54 -26.52 -24.68
C GLN A 199 5.04 -26.65 -24.38
N PRO A 200 4.15 -26.71 -25.38
CA PRO A 200 2.71 -26.82 -25.15
C PRO A 200 2.31 -28.17 -24.53
N PRO A 201 1.17 -28.22 -23.82
CA PRO A 201 0.65 -29.45 -23.24
C PRO A 201 0.15 -30.41 -24.34
N SER A 202 0.14 -31.70 -24.03
CA SER A 202 -0.37 -32.78 -24.88
C SER A 202 -1.63 -33.41 -24.28
N PRO A 203 -2.68 -33.70 -25.09
CA PRO A 203 -3.85 -34.47 -24.66
C PRO A 203 -3.57 -35.91 -24.20
N GLU A 204 -2.41 -36.46 -24.57
CA GLU A 204 -2.01 -37.83 -24.23
C GLU A 204 -1.29 -37.91 -22.87
N ASN A 205 -0.87 -36.77 -22.33
CA ASN A 205 -0.13 -36.67 -21.08
C ASN A 205 -1.08 -36.41 -19.91
N SER A 206 -0.77 -36.96 -18.74
CA SER A 206 -1.38 -36.55 -17.46
C SER A 206 -1.09 -35.09 -17.13
N PHE A 207 -1.85 -34.54 -16.17
CA PHE A 207 -1.66 -33.19 -15.66
C PHE A 207 -0.22 -32.94 -15.20
N CYS A 208 0.36 -33.87 -14.43
CA CYS A 208 1.73 -33.73 -13.93
C CYS A 208 2.78 -33.86 -15.05
N GLU A 209 2.57 -34.73 -16.03
CA GLU A 209 3.46 -34.83 -17.19
C GLU A 209 3.44 -33.53 -18.00
N ASN A 210 2.24 -32.99 -18.27
CA ASN A 210 2.09 -31.70 -18.92
C ASN A 210 2.73 -30.57 -18.11
N LEU A 211 2.58 -30.56 -16.79
CA LEU A 211 3.24 -29.59 -15.92
C LEU A 211 4.77 -29.64 -16.05
N PHE A 212 5.36 -30.83 -16.05
CA PHE A 212 6.80 -31.02 -16.20
C PHE A 212 7.28 -30.59 -17.58
N THR A 213 6.58 -30.99 -18.64
CA THR A 213 6.86 -30.57 -20.03
C THR A 213 6.81 -29.05 -20.17
N MET A 214 5.72 -28.42 -19.75
CA MET A 214 5.54 -26.96 -19.83
C MET A 214 6.54 -26.18 -18.97
N ALA A 215 7.02 -26.76 -17.87
CA ALA A 215 8.05 -26.19 -17.01
C ALA A 215 9.49 -26.49 -17.48
N GLY A 216 9.67 -27.25 -18.56
CA GLY A 216 10.98 -27.66 -19.06
C GLY A 216 11.76 -28.58 -18.11
N LEU A 217 11.05 -29.39 -17.33
CA LEU A 217 11.61 -30.45 -16.48
C LEU A 217 11.59 -31.79 -17.22
N VAL A 218 12.17 -31.80 -18.41
CA VAL A 218 12.24 -32.97 -19.31
C VAL A 218 13.69 -33.29 -19.61
N ASP A 219 13.96 -34.56 -19.89
CA ASP A 219 15.25 -34.99 -20.41
C ASP A 219 15.47 -34.44 -21.82
N GLN A 220 16.68 -33.94 -22.10
CA GLN A 220 16.99 -33.26 -23.37
C GLN A 220 16.93 -34.21 -24.57
N THR A 221 17.14 -35.50 -24.37
CA THR A 221 17.20 -36.49 -25.45
C THR A 221 15.82 -37.05 -25.78
N SER A 222 15.07 -37.42 -24.75
CA SER A 222 13.75 -38.05 -24.89
C SER A 222 12.60 -37.04 -24.92
N SER A 223 12.83 -35.78 -24.52
CA SER A 223 11.80 -34.74 -24.32
C SER A 223 10.66 -35.19 -23.39
N ARG A 224 10.95 -36.14 -22.49
CA ARG A 224 9.99 -36.69 -21.52
C ARG A 224 10.43 -36.37 -20.10
N PRO A 225 9.47 -36.22 -19.16
CA PRO A 225 9.77 -36.11 -17.75
C PRO A 225 10.55 -37.34 -17.26
N ASP A 226 11.51 -37.13 -16.36
CA ASP A 226 12.15 -38.24 -15.64
C ASP A 226 11.10 -38.99 -14.81
N PRO A 227 10.95 -40.32 -14.99
CA PRO A 227 9.88 -41.09 -14.36
C PRO A 227 10.00 -41.14 -12.83
N VAL A 228 11.22 -41.10 -12.28
CA VAL A 228 11.46 -41.11 -10.84
C VAL A 228 11.09 -39.76 -10.25
N LYS A 229 11.52 -38.66 -10.87
CA LYS A 229 11.17 -37.30 -10.42
C LYS A 229 9.68 -37.02 -10.51
N LEU A 230 9.05 -37.47 -11.60
CA LEU A 230 7.61 -37.37 -11.80
C LEU A 230 6.84 -38.17 -10.72
N SER A 231 7.27 -39.40 -10.43
CA SER A 231 6.71 -40.23 -9.35
C SER A 231 6.87 -39.56 -7.97
N CYS A 232 8.02 -38.97 -7.68
CA CYS A 232 8.25 -38.23 -6.44
C CYS A 232 7.32 -37.02 -6.29
N PHE A 233 7.15 -36.24 -7.37
CA PHE A 233 6.24 -35.09 -7.38
C PHE A 233 4.77 -35.51 -7.18
N ARG A 234 4.34 -36.61 -7.82
CA ARG A 234 3.01 -37.18 -7.65
C ARG A 234 2.75 -37.64 -6.21
N ARG A 235 3.66 -38.42 -5.63
CA ARG A 235 3.54 -38.91 -4.24
C ARG A 235 3.51 -37.76 -3.23
N PHE A 236 4.31 -36.71 -3.45
CA PHE A 236 4.26 -35.53 -2.59
C PHE A 236 2.89 -34.83 -2.64
N ALA A 237 2.20 -34.86 -3.79
CA ALA A 237 0.85 -34.32 -3.89
C ALA A 237 -0.15 -35.00 -2.94
N MET A 238 0.01 -36.29 -2.62
CA MET A 238 -0.85 -36.98 -1.64
C MET A 238 -0.74 -36.40 -0.22
N LEU A 239 0.38 -35.74 0.08
CA LEU A 239 0.66 -35.12 1.38
C LEU A 239 0.23 -33.65 1.44
N ASN A 240 -0.01 -33.04 0.28
CA ASN A 240 -0.16 -31.60 0.13
C ASN A 240 -1.42 -31.18 -0.65
N ALA A 241 -2.19 -32.12 -1.19
CA ALA A 241 -3.41 -31.86 -1.95
C ALA A 241 -4.42 -31.04 -1.15
N ASP A 242 -4.60 -31.39 0.13
CA ASP A 242 -5.39 -30.61 1.08
C ASP A 242 -4.80 -30.72 2.50
N HIS A 243 -5.09 -29.73 3.35
CA HIS A 243 -4.70 -29.75 4.75
C HIS A 243 -5.71 -28.99 5.62
N GLY A 244 -7.00 -29.21 5.35
CA GLY A 244 -8.12 -28.52 5.98
C GLY A 244 -8.01 -27.00 5.85
N MET A 245 -8.41 -26.29 6.90
CA MET A 245 -8.44 -24.82 6.96
C MET A 245 -7.05 -24.16 7.14
N ALA A 246 -6.06 -24.59 6.37
CA ALA A 246 -4.79 -23.90 6.20
C ALA A 246 -5.01 -22.47 5.63
N LEU A 247 -4.02 -21.59 5.80
CA LEU A 247 -4.16 -20.17 5.45
C LEU A 247 -4.55 -19.94 3.98
N ALA A 248 -3.99 -20.71 3.03
CA ALA A 248 -4.36 -20.61 1.62
C ALA A 248 -5.84 -20.99 1.38
N ALA A 249 -6.32 -22.10 1.98
CA ALA A 249 -7.72 -22.52 1.89
C ALA A 249 -8.66 -21.51 2.57
N PHE A 250 -8.26 -20.96 3.71
CA PHE A 250 -9.01 -19.89 4.37
C PHE A 250 -9.08 -18.62 3.51
N ALA A 251 -7.99 -18.20 2.89
CA ALA A 251 -7.97 -17.05 1.98
C ALA A 251 -8.86 -17.27 0.74
N THR A 252 -8.85 -18.50 0.18
CA THR A 252 -9.80 -18.92 -0.86
C THR A 252 -11.24 -18.74 -0.39
N LEU A 253 -11.60 -19.24 0.80
CA LEU A 253 -12.97 -19.14 1.31
C LEU A 253 -13.39 -17.71 1.68
N VAL A 254 -12.50 -16.91 2.27
CA VAL A 254 -12.76 -15.49 2.54
C VAL A 254 -13.15 -14.78 1.24
N THR A 255 -12.40 -15.03 0.17
CA THR A 255 -12.65 -14.44 -1.14
C THR A 255 -13.90 -15.01 -1.79
N ALA A 256 -14.08 -16.34 -1.74
CA ALA A 256 -15.27 -17.03 -2.22
C ALA A 256 -16.55 -16.58 -1.52
N SER A 257 -16.46 -16.10 -0.28
CA SER A 257 -17.60 -15.64 0.50
C SER A 257 -18.31 -14.41 -0.10
N SER A 258 -17.64 -13.68 -1.01
CA SER A 258 -18.27 -12.64 -1.83
C SER A 258 -18.90 -13.16 -3.13
N LEU A 259 -19.02 -14.49 -3.28
CA LEU A 259 -19.56 -15.20 -4.45
C LEU A 259 -18.75 -15.00 -5.74
N THR A 260 -17.44 -14.73 -5.63
CA THR A 260 -16.57 -14.50 -6.80
C THR A 260 -16.07 -15.78 -7.46
N ASP A 261 -15.48 -15.63 -8.64
CA ASP A 261 -14.91 -16.71 -9.46
C ASP A 261 -13.69 -17.41 -8.79
N PRO A 262 -13.37 -18.65 -9.18
CA PRO A 262 -12.29 -19.42 -8.56
C PRO A 262 -10.88 -18.91 -8.90
N ILE A 263 -10.67 -18.17 -9.99
CA ILE A 263 -9.36 -17.56 -10.32
C ILE A 263 -9.07 -16.41 -9.36
N SER A 264 -10.04 -15.54 -9.08
CA SER A 264 -9.92 -14.50 -8.04
C SER A 264 -9.64 -15.09 -6.66
N CYS A 265 -10.28 -16.21 -6.33
CA CYS A 265 -10.01 -16.93 -5.10
C CYS A 265 -8.60 -17.54 -5.07
N LEU A 266 -8.11 -18.03 -6.22
CA LEU A 266 -6.76 -18.54 -6.37
C LEU A 266 -5.72 -17.43 -6.24
N ILE A 267 -5.93 -16.24 -6.81
CA ILE A 267 -5.06 -15.07 -6.65
C ILE A 267 -4.83 -14.75 -5.16
N SER A 268 -5.92 -14.72 -4.37
CA SER A 268 -5.83 -14.49 -2.93
C SER A 268 -5.11 -15.63 -2.19
N ALA A 269 -5.33 -16.88 -2.62
CA ALA A 269 -4.64 -18.04 -2.07
C ALA A 269 -3.13 -18.05 -2.38
N VAL A 270 -2.74 -17.70 -3.61
CA VAL A 270 -1.34 -17.56 -4.04
C VAL A 270 -0.64 -16.51 -3.17
N ALA A 271 -1.25 -15.33 -3.01
CA ALA A 271 -0.71 -14.26 -2.19
C ALA A 271 -0.53 -14.68 -0.73
N ALA A 272 -1.51 -15.41 -0.17
CA ALA A 272 -1.44 -15.94 1.19
C ALA A 272 -0.39 -17.06 1.35
N ALA A 273 -0.24 -17.92 0.34
CA ALA A 273 0.69 -19.04 0.33
C ALA A 273 2.15 -18.58 0.31
N TYR A 274 2.50 -17.57 -0.49
CA TYR A 274 3.87 -17.05 -0.59
C TYR A 274 4.36 -16.33 0.67
N GLY A 275 3.50 -16.07 1.65
CA GLY A 275 3.90 -15.50 2.94
C GLY A 275 4.91 -16.40 3.70
N PRO A 276 5.89 -15.82 4.41
CA PRO A 276 6.95 -16.59 5.08
C PRO A 276 6.46 -17.46 6.25
N LEU A 277 5.23 -17.25 6.72
CA LEU A 277 4.58 -18.07 7.75
C LEU A 277 3.70 -19.18 7.15
N HIS A 278 3.75 -19.38 5.83
CA HIS A 278 3.09 -20.47 5.11
C HIS A 278 4.07 -21.12 4.10
N PHE A 279 3.75 -21.29 2.82
CA PHE A 279 4.67 -21.93 1.85
C PHE A 279 5.97 -21.13 1.64
N GLY A 280 5.95 -19.80 1.83
CA GLY A 280 7.17 -18.99 1.83
C GLY A 280 8.18 -19.35 2.93
N ALA A 281 7.78 -20.17 3.91
CA ALA A 281 8.70 -20.75 4.89
C ALA A 281 9.77 -21.61 4.22
N THR A 282 9.48 -22.26 3.08
CA THR A 282 10.46 -23.08 2.34
C THR A 282 11.60 -22.24 1.79
N VAL A 283 11.29 -21.08 1.17
CA VAL A 283 12.28 -20.11 0.68
C VAL A 283 13.09 -19.52 1.84
N SER A 284 12.42 -19.22 2.96
CA SER A 284 13.06 -18.68 4.16
C SER A 284 14.01 -19.71 4.81
N ALA A 285 13.60 -20.98 4.87
CA ALA A 285 14.41 -22.08 5.36
C ALA A 285 15.65 -22.27 4.48
N GLN A 286 15.51 -22.26 3.14
CA GLN A 286 16.66 -22.39 2.25
C GLN A 286 17.64 -21.23 2.31
N ARG A 287 17.15 -19.99 2.50
CA ARG A 287 18.03 -18.86 2.79
C ARG A 287 18.80 -19.06 4.09
N THR A 288 18.12 -19.52 5.13
CA THR A 288 18.74 -19.81 6.44
C THR A 288 19.83 -20.89 6.31
N LEU A 289 19.55 -21.98 5.59
CA LEU A 289 20.53 -23.05 5.36
C LEU A 289 21.78 -22.55 4.60
N ARG A 290 21.60 -21.64 3.63
CA ARG A 290 22.72 -20.98 2.94
C ARG A 290 23.54 -20.07 3.85
N GLU A 291 22.88 -19.33 4.74
CA GLU A 291 23.54 -18.42 5.70
C GLU A 291 24.34 -19.20 6.75
N ILE A 292 23.81 -20.34 7.23
CA ILE A 292 24.54 -21.25 8.13
C ILE A 292 25.81 -21.76 7.44
N GLY A 293 25.70 -22.20 6.19
CA GLY A 293 26.84 -22.55 5.32
C GLY A 293 27.51 -23.89 5.62
N SER A 294 27.71 -24.27 6.90
CA SER A 294 28.30 -25.56 7.29
C SER A 294 27.67 -26.14 8.56
N THR A 295 27.82 -27.46 8.75
CA THR A 295 27.29 -28.19 9.91
C THR A 295 27.87 -27.70 11.24
N ASP A 296 29.09 -27.17 11.25
CA ASP A 296 29.78 -26.72 12.47
C ASP A 296 29.18 -25.45 13.06
N LYS A 297 28.46 -24.65 12.24
CA LYS A 297 27.78 -23.42 12.66
C LYS A 297 26.35 -23.66 13.16
N VAL A 298 25.83 -24.88 13.06
CA VAL A 298 24.48 -25.21 13.52
C VAL A 298 24.28 -24.98 15.02
N PRO A 299 25.21 -25.35 15.93
CA PRO A 299 25.03 -25.08 17.36
C PRO A 299 24.84 -23.59 17.68
N GLU A 300 25.63 -22.71 17.05
CA GLU A 300 25.50 -21.26 17.22
C GLU A 300 24.12 -20.76 16.75
N PHE A 301 23.66 -21.24 15.59
CA PHE A 301 22.33 -20.92 15.07
C PHE A 301 21.20 -21.38 16.01
N ILE A 302 21.33 -22.56 16.63
CA ILE A 302 20.34 -23.05 17.60
C ILE A 302 20.29 -22.15 18.85
N GLU A 303 21.43 -21.66 19.34
CA GLU A 303 21.46 -20.69 20.43
C GLU A 303 20.77 -19.35 20.05
N ASP A 304 20.97 -18.88 18.82
CA ASP A 304 20.27 -17.70 18.29
C ASP A 304 18.75 -17.88 18.26
N VAL A 305 18.28 -19.07 17.89
CA VAL A 305 16.84 -19.43 17.91
C VAL A 305 16.31 -19.41 19.34
N LYS A 306 17.03 -20.02 20.29
CA LYS A 306 16.63 -20.04 21.71
C LYS A 306 16.62 -18.64 22.35
N ALA A 307 17.54 -17.78 21.93
CA ALA A 307 17.60 -16.38 22.33
C ALA A 307 16.53 -15.49 21.67
N GLY A 308 15.76 -16.02 20.72
CA GLY A 308 14.74 -15.26 19.98
C GLY A 308 15.30 -14.25 18.98
N ARG A 309 16.59 -14.36 18.63
CA ARG A 309 17.24 -13.51 17.61
C ARG A 309 16.82 -13.90 16.20
N THR A 310 16.57 -15.19 15.98
CA THR A 310 16.09 -15.73 14.69
C THR A 310 15.00 -16.78 14.89
N LYS A 311 14.30 -17.15 13.82
CA LYS A 311 13.27 -18.21 13.83
C LYS A 311 13.78 -19.44 13.10
N LEU A 312 13.50 -20.60 13.67
CA LEU A 312 13.68 -21.88 12.99
C LEU A 312 12.47 -22.18 12.10
N PHE A 313 12.60 -21.90 10.80
CA PHE A 313 11.56 -22.23 9.81
C PHE A 313 11.48 -23.75 9.59
N GLY A 314 10.27 -24.26 9.40
CA GLY A 314 10.03 -25.71 9.24
C GLY A 314 9.86 -26.48 10.56
N TYR A 315 9.80 -25.79 11.70
CA TYR A 315 9.57 -26.40 13.02
C TYR A 315 8.27 -25.94 13.66
N GLY A 316 7.59 -26.90 14.30
CA GLY A 316 6.29 -26.71 14.92
C GLY A 316 5.15 -26.72 13.89
N HIS A 317 3.95 -27.04 14.37
CA HIS A 317 2.75 -27.11 13.54
C HIS A 317 1.50 -26.69 14.32
N ARG A 318 0.56 -25.99 13.67
CA ARG A 318 -0.69 -25.54 14.31
C ARG A 318 -1.62 -26.71 14.68
N SER A 319 -1.78 -27.65 13.76
CA SER A 319 -2.65 -28.82 13.91
C SER A 319 -2.01 -30.03 14.60
N TYR A 320 -0.68 -30.22 14.45
CA TYR A 320 0.03 -31.36 15.03
C TYR A 320 0.80 -30.89 16.26
N LYS A 321 0.40 -31.36 17.44
CA LYS A 321 1.10 -31.09 18.71
C LYS A 321 2.26 -32.06 18.97
N GLY A 322 2.53 -32.97 18.03
CA GLY A 322 3.64 -33.93 18.02
C GLY A 322 4.26 -34.03 16.63
N HIS A 323 4.85 -35.17 16.28
CA HIS A 323 5.43 -35.38 14.95
C HIS A 323 4.39 -35.23 13.84
N ASP A 324 4.73 -34.46 12.81
CA ASP A 324 3.93 -34.33 11.60
C ASP A 324 3.93 -35.68 10.83
N PRO A 325 2.76 -36.32 10.61
CA PRO A 325 2.68 -37.63 9.99
C PRO A 325 3.17 -37.65 8.54
N ARG A 326 3.37 -36.49 7.91
CA ARG A 326 3.86 -36.36 6.54
C ARG A 326 5.39 -36.42 6.44
N VAL A 327 6.11 -36.17 7.53
CA VAL A 327 7.59 -36.10 7.51
C VAL A 327 8.21 -37.43 7.08
N ARG A 328 7.79 -38.55 7.68
CA ARG A 328 8.30 -39.88 7.33
C ARG A 328 8.03 -40.25 5.85
N PRO A 329 6.81 -40.08 5.33
CA PRO A 329 6.55 -40.20 3.89
C PRO A 329 7.47 -39.33 3.01
N ILE A 330 7.71 -38.07 3.37
CA ILE A 330 8.61 -37.17 2.60
C ILE A 330 10.05 -37.69 2.62
N GLN A 331 10.53 -38.13 3.78
CA GLN A 331 11.84 -38.77 3.90
C GLN A 331 11.95 -40.04 3.04
N SER A 332 10.85 -40.80 2.90
CA SER A 332 10.82 -41.94 1.98
C SER A 332 10.95 -41.51 0.52
N ILE A 333 10.32 -40.41 0.11
CA ILE A 333 10.44 -39.86 -1.25
C ILE A 333 11.88 -39.41 -1.52
N LEU A 334 12.55 -38.80 -0.53
CA LEU A 334 13.93 -38.35 -0.66
C LEU A 334 14.92 -39.49 -0.96
N LYS A 335 14.66 -40.72 -0.51
CA LYS A 335 15.52 -41.88 -0.79
C LYS A 335 15.55 -42.28 -2.26
N ASP A 336 14.54 -41.92 -3.02
CA ASP A 336 14.44 -42.23 -4.45
C ASP A 336 15.14 -41.18 -5.33
N LEU A 337 15.63 -40.08 -4.73
CA LEU A 337 16.23 -38.96 -5.43
C LEU A 337 17.74 -38.91 -5.19
N ASP A 338 18.50 -38.48 -6.21
CA ASP A 338 19.93 -38.22 -6.03
C ASP A 338 20.15 -36.92 -5.25
N LEU A 339 20.69 -37.07 -4.05
CA LEU A 339 20.95 -35.98 -3.09
C LEU A 339 22.45 -35.79 -2.83
N SER A 340 23.31 -36.50 -3.56
CA SER A 340 24.76 -36.59 -3.32
C SER A 340 25.47 -35.23 -3.30
N SER A 341 24.95 -34.25 -4.03
CA SER A 341 25.49 -32.88 -4.16
C SER A 341 24.87 -31.86 -3.19
N ASN A 342 23.87 -32.23 -2.38
CA ASN A 342 23.10 -31.27 -1.58
C ASN A 342 23.66 -31.09 -0.15
N ASN A 343 24.66 -30.22 0.00
CA ASN A 343 25.23 -29.88 1.32
C ASN A 343 24.21 -29.28 2.31
N HIS A 344 23.13 -28.65 1.84
CA HIS A 344 22.11 -28.10 2.73
C HIS A 344 21.28 -29.16 3.45
N LEU A 345 21.13 -30.36 2.86
CA LEU A 345 20.44 -31.47 3.51
C LEU A 345 21.20 -31.91 4.78
N LYS A 346 22.53 -32.02 4.69
CA LYS A 346 23.38 -32.35 5.85
C LYS A 346 23.25 -31.32 6.98
N ILE A 347 23.14 -30.03 6.64
CA ILE A 347 22.90 -28.96 7.61
C ILE A 347 21.52 -29.14 8.26
N ALA A 348 20.49 -29.45 7.48
CA ALA A 348 19.14 -29.69 8.00
C ALA A 348 19.06 -30.92 8.90
N GLU A 349 19.72 -32.02 8.53
CA GLU A 349 19.84 -33.23 9.38
C GLU A 349 20.56 -32.91 10.69
N ARG A 350 21.63 -32.12 10.64
CA ARG A 350 22.34 -31.67 11.85
C ARG A 350 21.49 -30.74 12.73
N ILE A 351 20.67 -29.87 12.14
CA ILE A 351 19.68 -29.07 12.86
C ILE A 351 18.69 -29.97 13.59
N GLU A 352 18.16 -31.01 12.93
CA GLU A 352 17.24 -31.96 13.56
C GLU A 352 17.89 -32.77 14.67
N GLU A 353 19.11 -33.26 14.47
CA GLU A 353 19.85 -33.99 15.50
C GLU A 353 19.98 -33.15 16.78
N ILE A 354 20.40 -31.89 16.66
CA ILE A 354 20.56 -30.99 17.81
C ILE A 354 19.21 -30.60 18.41
N ALA A 355 18.25 -30.16 17.57
CA ALA A 355 16.96 -29.66 18.06
C ALA A 355 16.12 -30.77 18.71
N SER A 356 16.20 -32.02 18.23
CA SER A 356 15.47 -33.15 18.82
C SER A 356 16.03 -33.61 20.17
N ALA A 357 17.29 -33.29 20.47
CA ALA A 357 17.94 -33.57 21.76
C ALA A 357 17.90 -32.38 22.74
N ASP A 358 17.54 -31.18 22.28
CA ASP A 358 17.56 -29.96 23.10
C ASP A 358 16.23 -29.72 23.84
N GLU A 359 16.34 -29.53 25.16
CA GLU A 359 15.21 -29.38 26.08
C GLU A 359 14.26 -28.21 25.71
N TYR A 360 14.78 -27.14 25.11
CA TYR A 360 13.99 -25.99 24.67
C TYR A 360 12.91 -26.39 23.66
N PHE A 361 13.26 -27.25 22.70
CA PHE A 361 12.39 -27.68 21.62
C PHE A 361 11.45 -28.80 22.09
N CYS A 362 11.97 -29.77 22.84
CA CYS A 362 11.16 -30.87 23.40
C CYS A 362 10.04 -30.35 24.31
N ARG A 363 10.35 -29.44 25.26
CA ARG A 363 9.34 -28.87 26.17
C ARG A 363 8.25 -28.08 25.45
N ARG A 364 8.56 -27.51 24.28
CA ARG A 364 7.62 -26.73 23.46
C ARG A 364 6.91 -27.56 22.38
N GLY A 365 7.24 -28.85 22.25
CA GLY A 365 6.70 -29.71 21.21
C GLY A 365 7.05 -29.23 19.79
N LEU A 366 8.23 -28.63 19.61
CA LEU A 366 8.68 -28.13 18.32
C LEU A 366 9.42 -29.23 17.55
N TYR A 367 8.72 -29.88 16.63
CA TYR A 367 9.27 -30.93 15.77
C TYR A 367 9.34 -30.46 14.31
N PRO A 368 10.18 -31.09 13.46
CA PRO A 368 10.15 -30.88 12.03
C PRO A 368 8.73 -31.08 11.48
N ASN A 369 8.32 -30.19 10.57
CA ASN A 369 7.09 -30.32 9.80
C ASN A 369 7.39 -30.67 8.34
N ALA A 370 6.33 -30.91 7.55
CA ALA A 370 6.46 -31.26 6.14
C ALA A 370 7.28 -30.25 5.30
N ASP A 371 7.24 -28.96 5.63
CA ASP A 371 7.91 -27.91 4.86
C ASP A 371 9.44 -27.97 5.04
N PHE A 372 9.92 -28.48 6.18
CA PHE A 372 11.35 -28.63 6.48
C PHE A 372 12.03 -29.58 5.50
N TYR A 373 11.44 -30.75 5.26
CA TYR A 373 11.98 -31.73 4.32
C TYR A 373 11.46 -31.57 2.90
N GLY A 374 10.26 -31.02 2.72
CA GLY A 374 9.63 -30.90 1.41
C GLY A 374 10.42 -30.05 0.44
N ASN A 375 11.11 -29.01 0.92
CA ASN A 375 11.93 -28.17 0.04
C ASN A 375 13.03 -28.98 -0.68
N PHE A 376 13.60 -30.00 -0.04
CA PHE A 376 14.65 -30.84 -0.62
C PHE A 376 14.12 -31.71 -1.77
N VAL A 377 12.90 -32.23 -1.62
CA VAL A 377 12.21 -32.99 -2.68
C VAL A 377 12.07 -32.13 -3.93
N PHE A 378 11.54 -30.91 -3.80
CA PHE A 378 11.37 -30.02 -4.96
C PHE A 378 12.69 -29.58 -5.59
N THR A 379 13.73 -29.30 -4.79
CA THR A 379 15.05 -28.97 -5.36
C THR A 379 15.68 -30.14 -6.09
N ALA A 380 15.57 -31.37 -5.57
CA ALA A 380 16.12 -32.56 -6.22
C ALA A 380 15.37 -32.94 -7.50
N ILE A 381 14.06 -32.63 -7.58
CA ILE A 381 13.30 -32.69 -8.83
C ILE A 381 13.86 -31.70 -9.87
N GLY A 382 14.31 -30.52 -9.44
CA GLY A 382 14.92 -29.49 -10.30
C GLY A 382 14.17 -28.17 -10.33
N PHE A 383 13.33 -27.91 -9.32
CA PHE A 383 12.72 -26.60 -9.11
C PHE A 383 13.70 -25.68 -8.40
N ASP A 384 13.78 -24.44 -8.88
CA ASP A 384 14.52 -23.39 -8.17
C ASP A 384 13.85 -23.08 -6.83
N PRO A 385 14.62 -22.75 -5.78
CA PRO A 385 14.12 -22.37 -4.45
C PRO A 385 12.86 -21.50 -4.45
N ASP A 386 12.90 -20.42 -5.23
CA ASP A 386 11.82 -19.43 -5.25
C ASP A 386 10.55 -19.94 -5.96
N MET A 387 10.64 -20.98 -6.79
CA MET A 387 9.50 -21.64 -7.44
C MET A 387 8.79 -22.65 -6.54
N ILE A 388 9.42 -23.10 -5.45
CA ILE A 388 8.88 -24.15 -4.58
C ILE A 388 7.47 -23.80 -4.05
N PRO A 389 7.20 -22.58 -3.55
CA PRO A 389 5.85 -22.22 -3.13
C PRO A 389 4.79 -22.38 -4.23
N ALA A 390 5.13 -22.06 -5.48
CA ALA A 390 4.24 -22.26 -6.61
C ALA A 390 4.03 -23.74 -6.95
N ALA A 391 5.09 -24.55 -6.88
CA ALA A 391 5.03 -25.98 -7.14
C ALA A 391 4.17 -26.70 -6.08
N MET A 392 4.32 -26.32 -4.81
CA MET A 392 3.45 -26.77 -3.72
C MET A 392 2.00 -26.32 -3.95
N LEU A 393 1.79 -25.10 -4.43
CA LEU A 393 0.45 -24.61 -4.72
C LEU A 393 -0.22 -25.36 -5.88
N THR A 394 0.54 -25.86 -6.87
CA THR A 394 0.02 -26.73 -7.93
C THR A 394 -0.64 -27.98 -7.39
N GLN A 395 -0.15 -28.51 -6.28
CA GLN A 395 -0.76 -29.68 -5.64
C GLN A 395 -1.92 -29.23 -4.74
N ARG A 396 -1.73 -28.13 -3.99
CA ARG A 396 -2.74 -27.57 -3.07
C ARG A 396 -4.01 -27.10 -3.78
N ILE A 397 -3.93 -26.74 -5.07
CA ILE A 397 -5.08 -26.27 -5.84
C ILE A 397 -6.25 -27.26 -5.81
N ILE A 398 -5.97 -28.56 -5.64
CA ILE A 398 -6.99 -29.60 -5.51
C ILE A 398 -7.92 -29.29 -4.31
N GLY A 399 -7.36 -29.11 -3.12
CA GLY A 399 -8.12 -28.77 -1.91
C GLY A 399 -8.79 -27.40 -2.01
N LEU A 400 -8.11 -26.41 -2.61
CA LEU A 400 -8.71 -25.07 -2.81
C LEU A 400 -9.96 -25.13 -3.67
N MET A 401 -9.93 -25.91 -4.75
CA MET A 401 -11.09 -26.07 -5.64
C MET A 401 -12.19 -26.91 -5.00
N ALA A 402 -11.84 -27.92 -4.19
CA ALA A 402 -12.82 -28.68 -3.43
C ALA A 402 -13.58 -27.79 -2.45
N HIS A 403 -12.87 -26.96 -1.68
CA HIS A 403 -13.46 -26.01 -0.74
C HIS A 403 -14.28 -24.92 -1.44
N TRP A 404 -13.78 -24.35 -2.54
CA TRP A 404 -14.53 -23.35 -3.32
C TRP A 404 -15.83 -23.94 -3.87
N ARG A 405 -15.78 -25.15 -4.45
CA ARG A 405 -16.95 -25.86 -4.96
C ARG A 405 -17.97 -26.13 -3.86
N GLU A 406 -17.54 -26.69 -2.73
CA GLU A 406 -18.40 -26.95 -1.57
C GLU A 406 -19.08 -25.66 -1.08
N TYR A 407 -18.34 -24.55 -1.04
CA TYR A 407 -18.88 -23.26 -0.63
C TYR A 407 -19.97 -22.73 -1.58
N MET A 408 -19.79 -22.90 -2.90
CA MET A 408 -20.78 -22.50 -3.91
C MET A 408 -22.05 -23.36 -3.89
N LEU A 409 -21.96 -24.60 -3.39
CA LEU A 409 -23.09 -25.51 -3.26
C LEU A 409 -23.86 -25.35 -1.94
N THR A 410 -23.20 -24.90 -0.88
CA THR A 410 -23.78 -24.81 0.47
C THR A 410 -24.41 -23.45 0.79
N HIS A 411 -24.48 -22.53 -0.18
CA HIS A 411 -24.96 -21.15 0.00
C HIS A 411 -24.30 -20.43 1.19
N GLY A 412 -22.97 -20.52 1.27
CA GLY A 412 -22.19 -19.93 2.36
C GLY A 412 -22.41 -18.42 2.54
N LYS A 413 -22.32 -17.93 3.79
CA LYS A 413 -22.51 -16.51 4.14
C LYS A 413 -21.21 -15.72 4.04
N LEU A 414 -21.29 -14.48 3.57
CA LEU A 414 -20.16 -13.54 3.52
C LEU A 414 -19.34 -13.53 4.84
N PHE A 415 -18.03 -13.72 4.74
CA PHE A 415 -17.11 -13.66 5.87
C PHE A 415 -16.87 -12.20 6.24
N ARG A 416 -17.54 -11.74 7.30
CA ARG A 416 -17.48 -10.34 7.76
C ARG A 416 -17.31 -10.27 9.28
N PRO A 417 -16.09 -10.49 9.81
CA PRO A 417 -15.84 -10.50 11.25
C PRO A 417 -16.02 -9.12 11.87
N SER A 418 -16.45 -9.10 13.14
CA SER A 418 -16.39 -7.90 13.99
C SER A 418 -15.01 -7.78 14.65
N HIS A 419 -14.62 -6.57 15.06
CA HIS A 419 -13.45 -6.34 15.89
C HIS A 419 -13.91 -5.86 17.27
N THR A 420 -13.15 -6.18 18.32
CA THR A 420 -13.32 -5.54 19.63
C THR A 420 -12.41 -4.35 19.70
N TYR A 421 -12.98 -3.26 20.20
CA TYR A 421 -12.24 -2.05 20.35
C TYR A 421 -11.56 -1.99 21.73
N ALA A 422 -10.26 -2.29 21.81
CA ALA A 422 -9.51 -2.23 23.06
C ALA A 422 -8.91 -0.83 23.28
N PHE A 423 -9.59 0.00 24.08
CA PHE A 423 -8.96 1.16 24.72
C PHE A 423 -8.06 0.60 25.81
N MET A 424 -6.74 0.79 25.76
CA MET A 424 -5.92 0.56 26.96
C MET A 424 -6.32 1.65 27.97
N PRO A 425 -6.91 1.30 29.13
CA PRO A 425 -7.06 2.28 30.19
C PRO A 425 -5.65 2.65 30.63
N LYS A 426 -5.35 3.95 30.74
CA LYS A 426 -4.24 4.37 31.59
C LYS A 426 -4.47 3.72 32.94
N LYS A 427 -3.56 2.87 33.41
CA LYS A 427 -3.55 2.41 34.80
C LYS A 427 -3.59 3.67 35.67
N SER A 428 -4.76 3.96 36.23
CA SER A 428 -4.94 4.93 37.29
C SER A 428 -4.23 4.38 38.51
N GLN A 429 -3.17 5.04 38.95
CA GLN A 429 -2.73 4.90 40.33
C GLN A 429 -3.88 5.37 41.23
N GLY A 430 -4.40 4.45 42.05
CA GLY A 430 -5.22 4.77 43.22
C GLY A 430 -6.73 4.72 43.00
N GLU A 431 -7.37 3.61 43.37
CA GLU A 431 -8.67 3.67 44.01
C GLU A 431 -8.50 4.20 45.44
N MET A 432 -9.19 5.28 45.78
CA MET A 432 -10.06 5.34 46.97
C MET A 432 -11.18 6.37 46.69
N THR A 433 -12.35 5.81 46.41
CA THR A 433 -13.71 6.31 46.70
C THR A 433 -13.89 7.75 47.19
N ASN A 434 -14.67 8.56 46.46
CA ASN A 434 -16.04 8.93 46.87
C ASN A 434 -16.75 9.78 45.79
N SER A 435 -18.06 9.81 45.93
CA SER A 435 -19.11 10.03 44.95
C SER A 435 -19.50 11.50 44.68
N GLN A 436 -20.26 11.65 43.58
CA GLN A 436 -21.32 12.64 43.28
C GLN A 436 -21.02 13.73 42.24
N GLY A 437 -21.89 13.79 41.23
CA GLY A 437 -22.50 15.05 40.80
C GLY A 437 -22.23 15.53 39.36
N ALA A 438 -23.31 15.52 38.58
CA ALA A 438 -23.64 16.42 37.46
C ALA A 438 -23.01 16.17 36.07
N LEU A 439 -23.79 15.45 35.27
CA LEU A 439 -23.81 15.47 33.81
C LEU A 439 -24.18 16.88 33.30
N VAL A 440 -23.41 17.40 32.34
CA VAL A 440 -23.85 18.49 31.47
C VAL A 440 -23.93 17.93 30.05
N GLU A 441 -25.16 17.69 29.60
CA GLU A 441 -25.51 17.35 28.23
C GLU A 441 -25.15 18.51 27.28
N ARG A 442 -24.60 18.17 26.11
CA ARG A 442 -24.64 19.06 24.93
C ARG A 442 -25.30 18.32 23.77
N PRO A 443 -26.22 18.98 23.03
CA PRO A 443 -27.02 18.32 22.01
C PRO A 443 -26.17 17.99 20.78
N PRO A 444 -26.53 16.93 20.03
CA PRO A 444 -25.79 16.50 18.86
C PRO A 444 -26.10 17.40 17.66
N THR A 445 -25.11 17.64 16.80
CA THR A 445 -25.37 18.16 15.46
C THR A 445 -24.73 17.22 14.45
N GLU A 446 -25.58 16.65 13.61
CA GLU A 446 -25.26 15.74 12.51
C GLU A 446 -24.47 16.44 11.41
N THR A 447 -23.53 15.73 10.77
CA THR A 447 -23.43 15.60 9.30
C THR A 447 -22.26 14.69 8.91
N THR A 448 -22.65 13.45 8.59
CA THR A 448 -22.07 12.48 7.63
C THR A 448 -20.83 11.64 8.00
N PRO A 449 -20.88 10.30 7.82
CA PRO A 449 -20.04 9.34 8.54
C PRO A 449 -19.22 8.41 7.62
N LEU A 450 -17.89 8.46 7.65
CA LEU A 450 -17.06 7.31 7.28
C LEU A 450 -15.81 7.32 8.15
N LEU A 451 -15.54 6.17 8.78
CA LEU A 451 -14.52 5.87 9.80
C LEU A 451 -14.85 6.32 11.23
N GLN A 452 -15.54 5.44 11.98
CA GLN A 452 -15.45 5.49 13.44
C GLN A 452 -14.08 4.96 13.85
N SER A 453 -13.25 5.87 14.34
CA SER A 453 -11.92 5.63 14.87
C SER A 453 -11.97 4.65 16.04
N HIS A 454 -11.13 3.64 15.95
CA HIS A 454 -10.71 2.70 16.98
C HIS A 454 -9.86 3.41 18.09
N PRO A 455 -10.35 3.69 19.31
CA PRO A 455 -9.56 4.40 20.33
C PRO A 455 -8.38 3.67 21.06
N GLY A 456 -7.18 3.68 20.48
CA GLY A 456 -6.05 2.85 20.96
C GLY A 456 -5.09 2.44 19.84
N ALA A 457 -5.47 2.65 18.56
CA ALA A 457 -4.47 3.14 17.63
C ALA A 457 -4.01 4.50 18.14
N GLU A 458 -2.70 4.72 18.31
CA GLU A 458 -2.17 6.06 18.55
C GLU A 458 -2.80 6.98 17.50
N ARG A 459 -3.60 7.94 17.95
CA ARG A 459 -4.30 8.84 17.04
C ARG A 459 -3.22 9.51 16.22
N TYR A 460 -3.26 9.32 14.90
CA TYR A 460 -2.27 9.91 14.01
C TYR A 460 -2.14 11.42 14.23
N SER A 461 -3.23 12.08 14.62
CA SER A 461 -3.21 13.45 15.11
C SER A 461 -4.37 13.69 16.08
N VAL A 462 -4.14 14.48 17.13
CA VAL A 462 -5.20 14.92 18.06
C VAL A 462 -6.13 15.99 17.48
N PHE A 463 -5.77 16.59 16.34
CA PHE A 463 -6.61 17.59 15.68
C PHE A 463 -7.90 16.96 15.14
N THR A 464 -9.04 17.59 15.43
CA THR A 464 -10.33 17.23 14.84
C THR A 464 -10.32 17.43 13.32
N THR A 465 -11.25 16.81 12.58
CA THR A 465 -11.33 16.97 11.12
C THR A 465 -11.45 18.43 10.69
N ARG A 466 -12.20 19.27 11.44
CA ARG A 466 -12.29 20.71 11.18
C ARG A 466 -10.96 21.43 11.40
N GLN A 467 -10.24 21.10 12.48
CA GLN A 467 -8.91 21.64 12.75
C GLN A 467 -7.90 21.20 11.69
N LYS A 468 -7.89 19.92 11.28
CA LYS A 468 -7.04 19.43 10.19
C LYS A 468 -7.29 20.18 8.89
N ARG A 469 -8.57 20.31 8.49
CA ARG A 469 -8.94 21.09 7.30
C ARG A 469 -8.49 22.55 7.41
N LEU A 470 -8.66 23.18 8.56
CA LEU A 470 -8.22 24.56 8.77
C LEU A 470 -6.69 24.71 8.73
N ILE A 471 -5.95 23.78 9.33
CA ILE A 471 -4.48 23.77 9.30
C ILE A 471 -3.98 23.56 7.87
N ILE A 472 -4.55 22.60 7.13
CA ILE A 472 -4.18 22.34 5.73
C ILE A 472 -4.57 23.53 4.84
N LEU A 473 -5.75 24.13 5.04
CA LEU A 473 -6.16 25.33 4.31
C LEU A 473 -5.21 26.49 4.59
N THR A 474 -4.80 26.69 5.85
CA THR A 474 -3.83 27.72 6.23
C THR A 474 -2.48 27.45 5.54
N ALA A 475 -2.01 26.21 5.54
CA ALA A 475 -0.79 25.82 4.85
C ALA A 475 -0.88 26.01 3.32
N ALA A 476 -2.03 25.73 2.71
CA ALA A 476 -2.29 25.95 1.30
C ALA A 476 -2.32 27.45 0.93
N ILE A 477 -2.95 28.28 1.75
CA ILE A 477 -2.93 29.75 1.55
C ILE A 477 -1.49 30.26 1.71
N ALA A 478 -0.75 29.76 2.71
CA ALA A 478 0.63 30.14 2.92
C ALA A 478 1.56 29.74 1.75
N SER A 479 1.37 28.55 1.18
CA SER A 479 2.14 28.09 0.02
C SER A 479 1.86 28.92 -1.23
N THR A 480 0.66 29.51 -1.35
CA THR A 480 0.24 30.33 -2.50
C THR A 480 1.05 31.62 -2.65
N PHE A 481 1.57 32.20 -1.56
CA PHE A 481 2.36 33.44 -1.62
C PHE A 481 3.64 33.29 -2.45
N SER A 482 4.30 32.13 -2.42
CA SER A 482 5.53 31.88 -3.19
C SER A 482 5.32 32.01 -4.72
N PRO A 483 4.41 31.23 -5.34
CA PRO A 483 4.17 31.33 -6.78
C PRO A 483 3.45 32.63 -7.17
N ILE A 484 2.56 33.19 -6.34
CA ILE A 484 1.94 34.50 -6.66
C ILE A 484 3.02 35.58 -6.76
N SER A 485 3.97 35.64 -5.83
CA SER A 485 5.06 36.65 -5.83
C SER A 485 6.00 36.54 -7.01
N ALA A 486 6.17 35.33 -7.54
CA ALA A 486 6.97 35.11 -8.74
C ALA A 486 6.23 35.67 -9.98
N ASN A 487 4.93 35.37 -10.11
CA ASN A 487 4.16 35.65 -11.32
C ASN A 487 3.54 37.06 -11.38
N ILE A 488 3.18 37.66 -10.24
CA ILE A 488 2.63 39.03 -10.15
C ILE A 488 3.59 40.10 -10.69
N TYR A 489 4.87 39.75 -10.80
CA TYR A 489 5.93 40.63 -11.23
C TYR A 489 6.01 40.79 -12.76
N TYR A 490 5.56 39.79 -13.54
CA TYR A 490 5.78 39.74 -15.00
C TYR A 490 5.23 40.94 -15.78
N PRO A 491 3.98 41.40 -15.56
CA PRO A 491 3.43 42.50 -16.34
C PRO A 491 4.13 43.83 -16.08
N ALA A 492 4.72 44.01 -14.90
CA ALA A 492 5.38 45.24 -14.48
C ALA A 492 6.86 45.32 -14.91
N LEU A 493 7.43 44.27 -15.52
CA LEU A 493 8.85 44.23 -15.89
C LEU A 493 9.28 45.43 -16.74
N ASN A 494 8.46 45.81 -17.71
CA ASN A 494 8.76 46.92 -18.61
C ASN A 494 8.70 48.26 -17.87
N SER A 495 7.71 48.44 -17.00
CA SER A 495 7.55 49.65 -16.18
C SER A 495 8.67 49.82 -15.16
N ILE A 496 9.12 48.74 -14.53
CA ILE A 496 10.26 48.76 -13.61
C ILE A 496 11.57 49.04 -14.36
N ALA A 497 11.75 48.42 -15.53
CA ALA A 497 12.93 48.65 -16.37
C ALA A 497 13.02 50.12 -16.82
N ALA A 498 11.89 50.73 -17.19
CA ALA A 498 11.81 52.13 -17.54
C ALA A 498 12.08 53.06 -16.34
N ASP A 499 11.50 52.76 -15.17
CA ASP A 499 11.63 53.61 -13.97
C ASP A 499 13.05 53.56 -13.35
N LEU A 500 13.74 52.43 -13.49
CA LEU A 500 15.11 52.24 -12.99
C LEU A 500 16.20 52.47 -14.04
N ASP A 501 15.81 52.84 -15.27
CA ASP A 501 16.69 53.02 -16.43
C ASP A 501 17.64 51.82 -16.68
N VAL A 502 17.05 50.63 -16.77
CA VAL A 502 17.77 49.37 -17.01
C VAL A 502 17.24 48.60 -18.21
N THR A 503 18.10 47.78 -18.79
CA THR A 503 17.73 46.94 -19.94
C THR A 503 16.78 45.81 -19.54
N SER A 504 16.01 45.28 -20.51
CA SER A 504 15.17 44.09 -20.31
C SER A 504 15.98 42.86 -19.86
N SER A 505 17.23 42.75 -20.28
CA SER A 505 18.13 41.68 -19.82
C SER A 505 18.45 41.83 -18.33
N GLN A 506 18.80 43.03 -17.88
CA GLN A 506 19.06 43.32 -16.48
C GLN A 506 17.83 43.07 -15.62
N ILE A 507 16.64 43.53 -16.01
CA ILE A 507 15.45 43.29 -15.20
C ILE A 507 15.09 41.79 -15.12
N ASN A 508 15.33 41.01 -16.18
CA ASN A 508 15.12 39.56 -16.17
C ASN A 508 16.07 38.83 -15.19
N LEU A 509 17.27 39.36 -14.91
CA LEU A 509 18.15 38.80 -13.86
C LEU A 509 17.51 38.83 -12.47
N THR A 510 16.55 39.72 -12.22
CA THR A 510 15.82 39.77 -10.94
C THR A 510 14.89 38.56 -10.79
N ILE A 511 14.37 38.01 -11.90
CA ILE A 511 13.59 36.77 -11.92
C ILE A 511 14.54 35.58 -11.75
N THR A 512 15.67 35.55 -12.46
CA THR A 512 16.67 34.49 -12.33
C THR A 512 17.19 34.37 -10.90
N THR A 513 17.56 35.50 -10.27
CA THR A 513 18.05 35.52 -8.89
C THR A 513 16.96 35.06 -7.91
N TYR A 514 15.72 35.49 -8.12
CA TYR A 514 14.57 35.00 -7.35
C TYR A 514 14.44 33.47 -7.43
N MET A 515 14.53 32.88 -8.63
CA MET A 515 14.39 31.44 -8.85
C MET A 515 15.53 30.61 -8.25
N ILE A 516 16.78 31.09 -8.31
CA ILE A 516 17.92 30.42 -7.67
C ILE A 516 17.66 30.29 -6.17
N CYS A 517 17.29 31.39 -5.52
CA CYS A 517 16.94 31.39 -4.10
C CYS A 517 15.70 30.54 -3.81
N GLN A 518 14.73 30.49 -4.74
CA GLN A 518 13.52 29.67 -4.61
C GLN A 518 13.83 28.18 -4.57
N GLY A 519 14.84 27.73 -5.34
CA GLY A 519 15.29 26.34 -5.36
C GLY A 519 16.15 25.96 -4.16
N LEU A 520 17.02 26.87 -3.70
CA LEU A 520 17.98 26.58 -2.62
C LEU A 520 17.35 26.71 -1.22
N ALA A 521 16.54 27.73 -0.98
CA ALA A 521 16.05 28.04 0.36
C ALA A 521 15.21 26.92 1.02
N PRO A 522 14.37 26.13 0.30
CA PRO A 522 13.65 25.01 0.90
C PRO A 522 14.54 23.95 1.55
N THR A 523 15.79 23.78 1.07
CA THR A 523 16.74 22.83 1.68
C THR A 523 17.14 23.23 3.10
N LEU A 524 17.28 24.53 3.33
CA LEU A 524 17.60 25.12 4.64
C LEU A 524 16.34 25.15 5.52
N THR A 525 15.23 25.67 4.98
CA THR A 525 13.97 25.83 5.72
C THR A 525 13.39 24.48 6.12
N GLY A 526 13.44 23.46 5.27
CA GLY A 526 12.98 22.10 5.58
C GLY A 526 13.78 21.47 6.73
N SER A 527 15.11 21.53 6.62
CA SER A 527 16.03 21.03 7.67
C SER A 527 15.82 21.75 9.01
N PHE A 528 15.64 23.07 8.98
CA PHE A 528 15.32 23.87 10.15
C PHE A 528 13.98 23.46 10.76
N ALA A 529 12.94 23.31 9.93
CA ALA A 529 11.59 23.00 10.38
C ALA A 529 11.46 21.61 11.01
N ASP A 530 12.28 20.64 10.61
CA ASP A 530 12.31 19.30 11.22
C ASP A 530 12.86 19.31 12.66
N GLN A 531 13.61 20.36 13.03
CA GLN A 531 14.26 20.48 14.34
C GLN A 531 13.59 21.52 15.25
N ALA A 532 13.36 22.72 14.72
CA ALA A 532 12.80 23.83 15.47
C ALA A 532 11.27 23.76 15.53
N GLY A 533 10.65 23.21 14.48
CA GLY A 533 9.20 23.05 14.34
C GLY A 533 8.66 23.71 13.08
N ARG A 534 7.44 23.34 12.68
CA ARG A 534 6.76 23.90 11.51
C ARG A 534 6.36 25.35 11.76
N ARG A 535 5.83 25.67 12.94
CA ARG A 535 5.35 27.01 13.27
C ARG A 535 6.48 28.07 13.28
N PRO A 536 7.62 27.86 13.97
CA PRO A 536 8.78 28.75 13.89
C PRO A 536 9.25 29.01 12.46
N ALA A 537 9.28 27.96 11.64
CA ALA A 537 9.72 28.06 10.26
C ALA A 537 8.80 28.99 9.46
N TYR A 538 7.47 28.83 9.58
CA TYR A 538 6.51 29.77 8.98
C TYR A 538 6.70 31.20 9.46
N ILE A 539 6.90 31.40 10.77
CA ILE A 539 7.06 32.74 11.33
C ILE A 539 8.28 33.43 10.72
N ILE A 540 9.43 32.75 10.67
CA ILE A 540 10.67 33.30 10.11
C ILE A 540 10.49 33.58 8.61
N CYS A 541 9.91 32.62 7.86
CA CYS A 541 9.60 32.79 6.45
C CYS A 541 8.77 34.04 6.17
N PHE A 542 7.66 34.22 6.90
CA PHE A 542 6.78 35.38 6.71
C PHE A 542 7.40 36.69 7.20
N LEU A 543 8.22 36.70 8.27
CA LEU A 543 8.94 37.91 8.69
C LEU A 543 9.93 38.36 7.60
N ILE A 544 10.73 37.43 7.06
CA ILE A 544 11.65 37.72 5.96
C ILE A 544 10.86 38.21 4.74
N TYR A 545 9.76 37.54 4.41
CA TYR A 545 8.94 37.87 3.25
C TYR A 545 8.27 39.26 3.38
N ILE A 546 7.63 39.57 4.51
CA ILE A 546 6.96 40.87 4.74
C ILE A 546 7.98 42.01 4.71
N THR A 547 9.10 41.86 5.44
CA THR A 547 10.16 42.89 5.46
C THR A 547 10.76 43.11 4.08
N SER A 548 10.99 42.03 3.31
CA SER A 548 11.47 42.14 1.93
C SER A 548 10.46 42.85 1.01
N ASN A 549 9.16 42.58 1.15
CA ASN A 549 8.14 43.26 0.35
C ASN A 549 8.05 44.76 0.67
N ILE A 550 8.09 45.14 1.95
CA ILE A 550 8.12 46.56 2.34
C ILE A 550 9.38 47.22 1.78
N ALA A 551 10.54 46.56 1.90
CA ALA A 551 11.80 47.08 1.37
C ALA A 551 11.77 47.22 -0.17
N LEU A 552 11.17 46.26 -0.88
CA LEU A 552 10.99 46.28 -2.34
C LEU A 552 10.05 47.40 -2.80
N ALA A 553 8.97 47.64 -2.06
CA ALA A 553 8.02 48.70 -2.35
C ALA A 553 8.64 50.10 -2.25
N LEU A 554 9.71 50.25 -1.46
CA LEU A 554 10.44 51.49 -1.26
C LEU A 554 11.70 51.59 -2.13
N GLN A 555 12.01 50.59 -2.95
CA GLN A 555 13.24 50.60 -3.74
C GLN A 555 13.20 51.54 -4.93
N ARG A 556 14.35 52.20 -5.15
CA ARG A 556 14.64 53.03 -6.33
C ARG A 556 15.97 52.66 -6.99
N SER A 557 16.58 51.54 -6.57
CA SER A 557 17.91 51.12 -7.00
C SER A 557 17.86 49.68 -7.52
N TYR A 558 18.35 49.46 -8.73
CA TYR A 558 18.35 48.15 -9.38
C TYR A 558 19.14 47.08 -8.60
N PRO A 559 20.40 47.30 -8.16
CA PRO A 559 21.13 46.30 -7.37
C PRO A 559 20.40 45.91 -6.08
N MET A 560 19.80 46.88 -5.40
CA MET A 560 19.05 46.63 -4.17
C MET A 560 17.75 45.86 -4.45
N LEU A 561 17.07 46.18 -5.56
CA LEU A 561 15.91 45.42 -6.02
C LEU A 561 16.28 43.96 -6.34
N LEU A 562 17.41 43.71 -6.99
CA LEU A 562 17.91 42.35 -7.26
C LEU A 562 18.17 41.56 -5.97
N VAL A 563 18.88 42.15 -5.00
CA VAL A 563 19.17 41.51 -3.71
C VAL A 563 17.89 41.25 -2.93
N LEU A 564 17.00 42.24 -2.83
CA LEU A 564 15.76 42.08 -2.08
C LEU A 564 14.80 41.08 -2.73
N ARG A 565 14.82 40.91 -4.05
CA ARG A 565 14.10 39.83 -4.73
C ARG A 565 14.64 38.45 -4.32
N ALA A 566 15.95 38.31 -4.17
CA ALA A 566 16.57 37.09 -3.63
C ALA A 566 16.07 36.79 -2.21
N VAL A 567 16.09 37.80 -1.33
CA VAL A 567 15.64 37.68 0.07
C VAL A 567 14.13 37.38 0.16
N GLN A 568 13.31 38.05 -0.64
CA GLN A 568 11.86 37.81 -0.75
C GLN A 568 11.59 36.34 -1.11
N SER A 569 12.32 35.79 -2.08
CA SER A 569 12.21 34.39 -2.49
C SER A 569 12.59 33.40 -1.40
N SER A 570 13.67 33.67 -0.67
CA SER A 570 14.08 32.84 0.48
C SER A 570 13.03 32.82 1.58
N GLY A 571 12.34 33.95 1.80
CA GLY A 571 11.23 34.04 2.75
C GLY A 571 9.98 33.27 2.32
N SER A 572 9.62 33.27 1.04
CA SER A 572 8.38 32.64 0.56
C SER A 572 8.51 31.17 0.16
N SER A 573 9.60 30.77 -0.48
CA SER A 573 9.75 29.44 -1.12
C SER A 573 9.62 28.26 -0.15
N GLY A 574 10.11 28.42 1.08
CA GLY A 574 10.02 27.40 2.12
C GLY A 574 8.57 27.02 2.48
N THR A 575 7.60 27.92 2.32
CA THR A 575 6.20 27.65 2.70
C THR A 575 5.57 26.54 1.86
N VAL A 576 5.99 26.37 0.61
CA VAL A 576 5.50 25.29 -0.27
C VAL A 576 5.97 23.93 0.24
N ALA A 577 7.24 23.82 0.62
CA ALA A 577 7.78 22.59 1.20
C ALA A 577 7.15 22.28 2.57
N LEU A 578 6.96 23.31 3.41
CA LEU A 578 6.33 23.18 4.72
C LEU A 578 4.87 22.75 4.63
N ALA A 579 4.12 23.17 3.61
CA ALA A 579 2.73 22.77 3.43
C ALA A 579 2.59 21.26 3.18
N SER A 580 3.43 20.71 2.31
CA SER A 580 3.53 19.27 2.07
C SER A 580 3.98 18.51 3.33
N ALA A 581 4.94 19.07 4.09
CA ALA A 581 5.41 18.48 5.34
C ALA A 581 4.30 18.45 6.41
N ILE A 582 3.51 19.51 6.56
CA ILE A 582 2.37 19.54 7.48
C ILE A 582 1.34 18.48 7.11
N ALA A 583 0.99 18.36 5.83
CA ALA A 583 0.08 17.32 5.37
C ALA A 583 0.60 15.93 5.73
N ALA A 584 1.89 15.67 5.55
CA ALA A 584 2.53 14.44 5.98
C ALA A 584 2.56 14.26 7.51
N ASP A 585 2.61 15.34 8.29
CA ASP A 585 2.65 15.29 9.76
C ASP A 585 1.27 15.03 10.38
N ILE A 586 0.16 15.51 9.81
CA ILE A 586 -1.18 15.46 10.45
C ILE A 586 -2.23 14.61 9.72
N ILE A 587 -1.98 14.22 8.45
CA ILE A 587 -2.90 13.42 7.61
C ILE A 587 -2.37 12.00 7.35
N THR A 588 -3.25 11.01 7.53
CA THR A 588 -2.95 9.58 7.32
C THR A 588 -2.74 9.25 5.85
N SER A 589 -1.99 8.19 5.54
CA SER A 589 -1.70 7.78 4.15
C SER A 589 -2.94 7.50 3.31
N ALA A 590 -4.03 7.02 3.92
CA ALA A 590 -5.30 6.71 3.23
C ALA A 590 -6.04 7.96 2.70
N GLU A 591 -5.92 9.10 3.38
CA GLU A 591 -6.60 10.35 2.99
C GLU A 591 -5.62 11.38 2.38
N ARG A 592 -4.31 11.10 2.41
CA ARG A 592 -3.24 12.05 2.06
C ARG A 592 -3.37 12.62 0.65
N GLY A 593 -3.83 11.83 -0.33
CA GLY A 593 -3.98 12.28 -1.72
C GLY A 593 -4.86 13.52 -1.86
N THR A 594 -6.02 13.55 -1.19
CA THR A 594 -6.96 14.68 -1.24
C THR A 594 -6.41 15.93 -0.56
N TYR A 595 -5.72 15.78 0.58
CA TYR A 595 -5.14 16.94 1.26
C TYR A 595 -3.91 17.47 0.53
N MET A 596 -3.14 16.60 -0.15
CA MET A 596 -2.02 17.00 -1.01
C MET A 596 -2.47 17.77 -2.26
N SER A 597 -3.65 17.46 -2.83
CA SER A 597 -4.21 18.27 -3.92
C SER A 597 -4.65 19.66 -3.44
N ILE A 598 -5.25 19.76 -2.25
CA ILE A 598 -5.61 21.04 -1.62
C ILE A 598 -4.36 21.89 -1.35
N THR A 599 -3.28 21.32 -0.80
CA THR A 599 -2.03 22.06 -0.57
C THR A 599 -1.37 22.55 -1.87
N SER A 600 -1.67 21.90 -2.99
CA SER A 600 -1.12 22.23 -4.32
C SER A 600 -1.96 23.25 -5.08
N LEU A 601 -3.18 23.55 -4.64
CA LEU A 601 -4.12 24.45 -5.34
C LEU A 601 -3.52 25.86 -5.57
N GLY A 602 -2.72 26.34 -4.61
CA GLY A 602 -2.01 27.62 -4.72
C GLY A 602 -1.05 27.68 -5.92
N ASN A 603 -0.34 26.59 -6.20
CA ASN A 603 0.58 26.52 -7.33
C ASN A 603 -0.16 26.48 -8.68
N ILE A 604 -1.39 25.96 -8.69
CA ILE A 604 -2.22 25.85 -9.91
C ILE A 604 -2.83 27.21 -10.27
N LEU A 605 -3.31 27.98 -9.28
CA LEU A 605 -4.03 29.24 -9.51
C LEU A 605 -3.10 30.46 -9.66
N ALA A 606 -1.91 30.41 -9.08
CA ALA A 606 -1.00 31.55 -9.04
C ALA A 606 -0.54 32.08 -10.42
N PRO A 607 -0.24 31.23 -11.44
CA PRO A 607 0.14 31.71 -12.76
C PRO A 607 -0.95 32.48 -13.51
N SER A 608 -2.24 32.27 -13.18
CA SER A 608 -3.35 33.10 -13.68
C SER A 608 -3.50 34.38 -12.87
N LEU A 609 -3.62 34.25 -11.55
CA LEU A 609 -4.04 35.36 -10.70
C LEU A 609 -2.92 36.38 -10.48
N GLY A 610 -1.67 35.92 -10.42
CA GLY A 610 -0.51 36.76 -10.23
C GLY A 610 -0.42 37.86 -11.30
N PRO A 611 -0.22 37.52 -12.59
CA PRO A 611 -0.06 38.51 -13.64
C PRO A 611 -1.28 39.41 -13.81
N LEU A 612 -2.50 38.91 -13.59
CA LEU A 612 -3.70 39.75 -13.64
C LEU A 612 -3.67 40.84 -12.57
N ILE A 613 -3.43 40.47 -11.30
CA ILE A 613 -3.35 41.42 -10.20
C ILE A 613 -2.17 42.38 -10.42
N GLY A 614 -1.03 41.86 -10.88
CA GLY A 614 0.17 42.64 -11.15
C GLY A 614 -0.03 43.69 -12.22
N GLY A 615 -0.70 43.34 -13.32
CA GLY A 615 -1.02 44.26 -14.42
C GLY A 615 -1.95 45.38 -13.99
N VAL A 616 -3.02 45.06 -13.25
CA VAL A 616 -3.94 46.07 -12.69
C VAL A 616 -3.20 47.03 -11.74
N LEU A 617 -2.41 46.49 -10.80
CA LEU A 617 -1.69 47.32 -9.84
C LEU A 617 -0.63 48.20 -10.52
N SER A 618 0.15 47.64 -11.44
CA SER A 618 1.19 48.37 -12.16
C SER A 618 0.61 49.49 -13.01
N GLU A 619 -0.49 49.25 -13.73
CA GLU A 619 -1.08 50.23 -14.65
C GLU A 619 -1.75 51.41 -13.92
N TYR A 620 -2.50 51.14 -12.85
CA TYR A 620 -3.29 52.19 -12.19
C TYR A 620 -2.61 52.83 -10.97
N LEU A 621 -1.77 52.08 -10.26
CA LEU A 621 -1.15 52.54 -9.01
C LEU A 621 0.37 52.62 -9.10
N GLY A 622 0.99 51.94 -10.06
CA GLY A 622 2.44 51.84 -10.22
C GLY A 622 2.99 50.52 -9.67
N TRP A 623 4.14 50.11 -10.21
CA TRP A 623 4.73 48.79 -9.93
C TRP A 623 5.08 48.58 -8.44
N GLN A 624 5.35 49.64 -7.69
CA GLN A 624 5.65 49.57 -6.26
C GLN A 624 4.46 49.02 -5.45
N TYR A 625 3.23 49.24 -5.94
CA TYR A 625 2.01 48.77 -5.27
C TYR A 625 1.81 47.27 -5.37
N ILE A 626 2.52 46.58 -6.28
CA ILE A 626 2.60 45.12 -6.26
C ILE A 626 3.21 44.64 -4.94
N PHE A 627 4.30 45.27 -4.53
CA PHE A 627 4.99 44.91 -3.29
C PHE A 627 4.22 45.36 -2.05
N TRP A 628 3.55 46.52 -2.08
CA TRP A 628 2.62 46.90 -1.01
C TRP A 628 1.45 45.94 -0.87
N PHE A 629 0.86 45.51 -1.98
CA PHE A 629 -0.20 44.50 -1.98
C PHE A 629 0.25 43.18 -1.36
N LEU A 630 1.43 42.68 -1.74
CA LEU A 630 2.02 41.47 -1.17
C LEU A 630 2.34 41.65 0.32
N ALA A 631 2.86 42.81 0.74
CA ALA A 631 3.13 43.11 2.15
C ALA A 631 1.83 43.14 2.98
N MET A 632 0.78 43.81 2.50
CA MET A 632 -0.51 43.91 3.19
C MET A 632 -1.19 42.55 3.28
N SER A 633 -1.34 41.84 2.15
CA SER A 633 -1.99 40.52 2.11
C SER A 633 -1.26 39.49 2.97
N SER A 634 0.07 39.47 2.95
CA SER A 634 0.85 38.58 3.82
C SER A 634 0.82 38.98 5.28
N THR A 635 0.75 40.27 5.62
CA THR A 635 0.57 40.73 7.02
C THR A 635 -0.79 40.34 7.55
N ILE A 636 -1.86 40.52 6.75
CA ILE A 636 -3.23 40.10 7.10
C ILE A 636 -3.28 38.59 7.36
N PHE A 637 -2.55 37.80 6.58
CA PHE A 637 -2.43 36.35 6.78
C PHE A 637 -1.53 35.97 7.97
N PHE A 638 -0.44 36.70 8.18
CA PHE A 638 0.55 36.45 9.22
C PHE A 638 -0.02 36.64 10.63
N ILE A 639 -0.92 37.61 10.83
CA ILE A 639 -1.54 37.88 12.13
C ILE A 639 -2.31 36.63 12.65
N PRO A 640 -3.30 36.07 11.93
CA PRO A 640 -3.95 34.81 12.32
C PRO A 640 -2.98 33.64 12.45
N LEU A 641 -1.96 33.55 11.60
CA LEU A 641 -0.95 32.49 11.69
C LEU A 641 -0.21 32.55 13.04
N VAL A 642 0.23 33.73 13.46
CA VAL A 642 0.90 33.92 14.75
C VAL A 642 -0.07 33.67 15.92
N LEU A 643 -1.34 34.08 15.80
CA LEU A 643 -2.30 33.94 16.91
C LEU A 643 -2.79 32.51 17.11
N PHE A 644 -3.08 31.78 16.02
CA PHE A 644 -3.86 30.54 16.07
C PHE A 644 -3.13 29.29 15.56
N PHE A 645 -2.13 29.42 14.68
CA PHE A 645 -1.53 28.26 14.02
C PHE A 645 -0.79 27.35 15.01
N PRO A 646 -1.18 26.07 15.16
CA PRO A 646 -0.52 25.18 16.12
C PRO A 646 0.82 24.66 15.59
N GLU A 647 1.67 24.19 16.50
CA GLU A 647 2.82 23.37 16.10
C GLU A 647 2.34 21.98 15.68
N THR A 648 2.88 21.46 14.57
CA THR A 648 2.49 20.18 13.96
C THR A 648 3.65 19.20 13.81
N CYS A 649 4.90 19.65 14.04
CA CYS A 649 6.07 18.82 13.87
C CYS A 649 6.09 17.65 14.84
N ARG A 650 6.03 16.41 14.31
CA ARG A 650 5.90 15.20 15.12
C ARG A 650 7.05 14.97 16.09
N THR A 651 8.27 15.38 15.73
CA THR A 651 9.46 15.26 16.58
C THR A 651 9.38 16.13 17.85
N ILE A 652 8.53 17.16 17.84
CA ILE A 652 8.40 18.15 18.91
C ILE A 652 7.13 17.93 19.72
N VAL A 653 5.99 17.75 19.04
CA VAL A 653 4.67 17.69 19.68
C VAL A 653 4.02 16.31 19.62
N GLY A 654 4.69 15.31 19.04
CA GLY A 654 4.13 13.97 18.85
C GLY A 654 2.95 13.98 17.87
N ASP A 655 1.80 13.49 18.32
CA ASP A 655 0.51 13.58 17.61
C ASP A 655 -0.17 14.96 17.74
N GLY A 656 0.47 15.91 18.42
CA GLY A 656 -0.04 17.23 18.78
C GLY A 656 -0.50 17.34 20.24
N SER A 657 -0.39 16.27 21.04
CA SER A 657 -0.78 16.24 22.46
C SER A 657 0.26 16.83 23.43
N ILE A 658 1.54 16.87 23.02
CA ILE A 658 2.63 17.34 23.88
C ILE A 658 2.76 18.87 23.74
N PRO A 659 2.70 19.64 24.83
CA PRO A 659 2.86 21.09 24.75
C PRO A 659 4.30 21.43 24.34
N GLY A 660 4.46 22.08 23.19
CA GLY A 660 5.76 22.54 22.70
C GLY A 660 6.44 23.54 23.65
N SER A 661 7.74 23.78 23.42
CA SER A 661 8.52 24.81 24.11
C SER A 661 7.91 26.22 23.94
N ARG A 662 8.40 27.24 24.68
CA ARG A 662 7.85 28.61 24.60
C ARG A 662 7.77 29.17 23.18
N TRP A 663 8.71 28.81 22.31
CA TRP A 663 8.74 29.22 20.90
C TRP A 663 7.65 28.52 20.06
N ASN A 664 7.31 27.28 20.41
CA ASN A 664 6.41 26.42 19.61
C ASN A 664 4.94 26.51 20.05
N LYS A 665 4.61 27.39 21.00
CA LYS A 665 3.23 27.68 21.41
C LYS A 665 2.66 28.84 20.60
N SER A 666 1.37 28.75 20.25
CA SER A 666 0.62 29.90 19.76
C SER A 666 0.42 30.92 20.89
N ILE A 667 0.28 32.21 20.53
CA ILE A 667 0.09 33.27 21.53
C ILE A 667 -1.16 33.01 22.37
N LEU A 668 -2.22 32.51 21.75
CA LEU A 668 -3.45 32.10 22.44
C LEU A 668 -3.20 30.98 23.46
N ASN A 669 -2.48 29.92 23.06
CA ASN A 669 -2.17 28.80 23.96
C ASN A 669 -1.20 29.21 25.08
N TRP A 670 -0.27 30.13 24.80
CA TRP A 670 0.59 30.73 25.81
C TRP A 670 -0.21 31.56 26.82
N TRP A 671 -1.16 32.37 26.35
CA TRP A 671 -2.00 33.21 27.22
C TRP A 671 -2.97 32.38 28.08
N ILE A 672 -3.62 31.35 27.50
CA ILE A 672 -4.47 30.40 28.22
C ILE A 672 -3.67 29.65 29.29
N SER A 673 -2.48 29.13 28.95
CA SER A 673 -1.63 28.41 29.91
C SER A 673 -1.09 29.30 31.04
N LYS A 674 -0.96 30.61 30.82
CA LYS A 674 -0.56 31.58 31.85
C LYS A 674 -1.71 31.94 32.80
N ARG A 675 -2.97 31.81 32.35
CA ARG A 675 -4.17 32.11 33.14
C ARG A 675 -4.53 30.97 34.11
N SER A 676 -4.29 29.71 33.72
CA SER A 676 -4.45 28.54 34.61
C SER A 676 -3.44 28.44 35.75
N TYR A 677 -2.36 29.23 35.75
CA TYR A 677 -1.36 29.27 36.85
C TYR A 677 -1.66 30.34 37.91
N ARG A 678 -2.74 31.13 37.75
CA ARG A 678 -3.09 32.25 38.67
C ARG A 678 -4.16 31.92 39.70
N GLU A 679 -4.71 30.71 39.73
CA GLU A 679 -5.55 30.24 40.84
C GLU A 679 -4.65 29.60 41.93
N PRO A 680 -4.86 29.92 43.22
CA PRO A 680 -4.10 29.30 44.30
C PRO A 680 -4.52 27.83 44.43
N ILE A 681 -3.59 26.93 44.13
CA ILE A 681 -3.79 25.48 44.18
C ILE A 681 -3.71 25.01 45.65
N THR A 682 -4.82 24.57 46.23
CA THR A 682 -4.90 23.94 47.57
C THR A 682 -4.65 22.42 47.54
N THR A 683 -3.72 21.97 46.70
CA THR A 683 -3.22 20.59 46.71
C THR A 683 -1.73 20.59 46.38
N PRO A 684 -0.88 19.90 47.16
CA PRO A 684 0.55 19.84 46.86
C PRO A 684 0.74 19.19 45.49
N PRO A 685 1.64 19.72 44.65
CA PRO A 685 1.88 19.14 43.34
C PRO A 685 2.44 17.73 43.53
N THR A 686 1.68 16.72 43.15
CA THR A 686 2.23 15.40 42.88
C THR A 686 3.30 15.59 41.82
N ASN A 687 4.54 15.40 42.24
CA ASN A 687 5.78 15.56 41.49
C ASN A 687 5.56 15.53 39.96
N PRO A 688 5.90 16.60 39.21
CA PRO A 688 6.20 16.44 37.81
C PRO A 688 7.48 15.60 37.76
N GLY A 689 7.32 14.28 37.81
CA GLY A 689 8.40 13.37 37.51
C GLY A 689 8.99 13.85 36.19
N PRO A 690 10.32 13.95 36.06
CA PRO A 690 10.93 14.35 34.81
C PRO A 690 10.44 13.33 33.79
N VAL A 691 9.47 13.72 32.95
CA VAL A 691 9.25 13.03 31.69
C VAL A 691 10.57 13.28 31.00
N LEU A 692 11.46 12.29 31.12
CA LEU A 692 12.66 12.17 30.34
C LEU A 692 12.19 12.45 28.92
N GLN A 693 12.44 13.68 28.49
CA GLN A 693 12.63 14.00 27.11
C GLN A 693 13.68 12.98 26.71
N LYS A 694 13.24 11.85 26.13
CA LYS A 694 14.12 10.95 25.42
C LYS A 694 14.70 11.90 24.39
N GLN A 695 15.87 12.46 24.71
CA GLN A 695 16.58 13.35 23.83
C GLN A 695 16.93 12.42 22.68
N LEU A 696 16.03 12.39 21.68
CA LEU A 696 16.37 11.85 20.38
C LEU A 696 17.68 12.53 20.03
N PRO A 697 18.73 11.77 19.71
CA PRO A 697 20.07 12.32 19.54
C PRO A 697 19.96 13.53 18.62
N LYS A 698 20.49 14.68 19.06
CA LYS A 698 20.52 15.92 18.27
C LYS A 698 21.20 15.61 16.95
N LYS A 699 20.41 15.28 15.93
CA LYS A 699 20.91 14.87 14.63
C LYS A 699 21.56 16.11 14.02
N ARG A 700 22.84 16.00 13.69
CA ARG A 700 23.63 17.12 13.13
C ARG A 700 22.92 17.64 11.89
N ILE A 701 22.67 18.96 11.82
CA ILE A 701 22.08 19.62 10.65
C ILE A 701 23.08 19.46 9.50
N SER A 702 22.74 18.65 8.51
CA SER A 702 23.44 18.63 7.23
C SER A 702 22.47 19.09 6.15
N PRO A 703 22.35 20.39 5.86
CA PRO A 703 21.58 20.82 4.69
C PRO A 703 22.10 20.17 3.40
N LEU A 704 23.39 19.78 3.41
CA LEU A 704 24.06 18.99 2.39
C LEU A 704 23.58 17.53 2.27
N SER A 705 22.93 16.93 3.29
CA SER A 705 22.40 15.57 3.15
C SER A 705 21.19 15.50 2.24
N THR A 706 20.40 16.58 2.16
CA THR A 706 19.32 16.68 1.16
C THR A 706 19.89 16.83 -0.24
N ILE A 707 21.01 17.56 -0.38
CA ILE A 707 21.76 17.65 -1.63
C ILE A 707 22.33 16.27 -2.03
N SER A 708 22.64 15.38 -1.07
CA SER A 708 23.05 14.00 -1.36
C SER A 708 22.01 13.21 -2.18
N LEU A 709 20.71 13.54 -2.07
CA LEU A 709 19.66 12.90 -2.88
C LEU A 709 19.76 13.26 -4.37
N LEU A 710 20.39 14.39 -4.70
CA LEU A 710 20.66 14.78 -6.09
C LEU A 710 21.68 13.87 -6.77
N PHE A 711 22.45 13.09 -5.99
CA PHE A 711 23.41 12.12 -6.52
C PHE A 711 22.84 10.69 -6.60
N HIS A 712 21.59 10.49 -6.16
CA HIS A 712 20.89 9.21 -6.32
C HIS A 712 20.27 9.12 -7.73
N LEU A 713 20.86 8.29 -8.59
CA LEU A 713 20.60 8.28 -10.04
C LEU A 713 19.10 8.29 -10.44
N PRO A 714 18.21 7.43 -9.90
CA PRO A 714 16.77 7.51 -10.21
C PRO A 714 16.13 8.85 -9.85
N THR A 715 16.53 9.44 -8.73
CA THR A 715 16.01 10.73 -8.24
C THR A 715 16.55 11.87 -9.10
N SER A 716 17.83 11.83 -9.47
CA SER A 716 18.47 12.81 -10.36
C SER A 716 17.79 12.86 -11.72
N LEU A 717 17.50 11.71 -12.34
CA LEU A 717 16.85 11.64 -13.64
C LEU A 717 15.47 12.31 -13.64
N ILE A 718 14.67 12.07 -12.61
CA ILE A 718 13.34 12.69 -12.45
C ILE A 718 13.47 14.20 -12.21
N LEU A 719 14.40 14.63 -11.36
CA LEU A 719 14.61 16.05 -11.05
C LEU A 719 15.15 16.83 -12.25
N ILE A 720 16.05 16.26 -13.04
CA ILE A 720 16.56 16.87 -14.28
C ILE A 720 15.44 17.00 -15.30
N SER A 721 14.66 15.94 -15.52
CA SER A 721 13.52 15.97 -16.45
C SER A 721 12.51 17.05 -16.06
N ASN A 722 12.06 17.07 -14.80
CA ASN A 722 11.13 18.08 -14.31
C ASN A 722 11.75 19.50 -14.34
N GLY A 723 13.05 19.61 -14.01
CA GLY A 723 13.80 20.86 -14.06
C GLY A 723 13.86 21.46 -15.46
N LEU A 724 14.07 20.66 -16.51
CA LEU A 724 14.08 21.11 -17.90
C LEU A 724 12.72 21.63 -18.36
N VAL A 725 11.63 20.97 -17.95
CA VAL A 725 10.26 21.41 -18.25
C VAL A 725 9.98 22.77 -17.60
N PHE A 726 10.26 22.90 -16.30
CA PHE A 726 10.08 24.17 -15.59
C PHE A 726 11.02 25.28 -16.11
N ALA A 727 12.26 24.96 -16.47
CA ALA A 727 13.18 25.94 -17.05
C ALA A 727 12.66 26.48 -18.39
N SER A 728 12.12 25.61 -19.24
CA SER A 728 11.51 26.01 -20.51
C SER A 728 10.28 26.90 -20.30
N TYR A 729 9.40 26.52 -19.36
CA TYR A 729 8.23 27.31 -18.97
C TYR A 729 8.62 28.71 -18.45
N TYR A 730 9.61 28.79 -17.56
CA TYR A 730 10.05 30.06 -16.99
C TYR A 730 10.80 30.94 -18.00
N ALA A 731 11.54 30.34 -18.96
CA ALA A 731 12.18 31.09 -20.03
C ALA A 731 11.16 31.80 -20.93
N ILE A 732 10.08 31.10 -21.31
CA ILE A 732 9.01 31.68 -22.13
C ILE A 732 8.25 32.75 -21.35
N THR A 733 7.83 32.45 -20.11
CA THR A 733 7.02 33.38 -19.31
C THR A 733 7.77 34.65 -18.92
N ALA A 734 9.08 34.58 -18.68
CA ALA A 734 9.91 35.75 -18.41
C ALA A 734 10.16 36.62 -19.67
N GLY A 735 10.27 36.00 -20.85
CA GLY A 735 10.47 36.73 -22.10
C GLY A 735 9.20 37.40 -22.64
N LEU A 736 8.03 36.80 -22.39
CA LEU A 736 6.76 37.20 -23.01
C LEU A 736 6.38 38.68 -22.78
N PRO A 737 6.47 39.28 -21.58
CA PRO A 737 6.10 40.68 -21.35
C PRO A 737 6.90 41.68 -22.20
N SER A 738 8.20 41.43 -22.39
CA SER A 738 9.06 42.30 -23.19
C SER A 738 8.69 42.28 -24.67
N GLN A 739 8.38 41.08 -25.21
CA GLN A 739 8.00 40.88 -26.60
C GLN A 739 6.60 41.46 -26.89
N LEU A 740 5.65 41.25 -25.98
CA LEU A 740 4.30 41.80 -26.12
C LEU A 740 4.31 43.33 -26.11
N ARG A 741 5.17 43.94 -25.30
CA ARG A 741 5.35 45.41 -25.30
C ARG A 741 6.03 45.90 -26.57
N SER A 742 7.12 45.27 -27.01
CA SER A 742 7.90 45.75 -28.15
C SER A 742 7.18 45.55 -29.50
N ILE A 743 6.45 44.45 -29.67
CA ILE A 743 5.79 44.11 -30.93
C ILE A 743 4.40 44.75 -31.01
N TYR A 744 3.62 44.70 -29.92
CA TYR A 744 2.20 45.07 -29.93
C TYR A 744 1.87 46.32 -29.12
N GLY A 745 2.84 46.92 -28.41
CA GLY A 745 2.62 48.13 -27.64
C GLY A 745 1.65 47.97 -26.45
N LEU A 746 1.48 46.75 -25.94
CA LEU A 746 0.49 46.46 -24.89
C LEU A 746 0.81 47.17 -23.57
N SER A 747 -0.23 47.65 -22.88
CA SER A 747 -0.15 48.15 -21.50
C SER A 747 0.05 47.02 -20.50
N ASP A 748 0.43 47.35 -19.26
CA ASP A 748 0.72 46.36 -18.22
C ASP A 748 -0.50 45.49 -17.87
N LEU A 749 -1.72 46.06 -17.88
CA LEU A 749 -2.96 45.30 -17.71
C LEU A 749 -3.18 44.32 -18.86
N ASN A 750 -3.00 44.78 -20.10
CA ASN A 750 -3.18 43.94 -21.29
C ASN A 750 -2.16 42.78 -21.33
N ILE A 751 -0.93 43.05 -20.90
CA ILE A 751 0.09 42.01 -20.69
C ILE A 751 -0.37 41.04 -19.60
N GLY A 752 -0.88 41.53 -18.46
CA GLY A 752 -1.42 40.69 -17.38
C GLY A 752 -2.56 39.79 -17.81
N LEU A 753 -3.51 40.31 -18.60
CA LEU A 753 -4.62 39.55 -19.19
C LEU A 753 -4.15 38.46 -20.16
N SER A 754 -3.01 38.67 -20.84
CA SER A 754 -2.44 37.69 -21.78
C SER A 754 -1.95 36.41 -21.09
N PHE A 755 -1.78 36.42 -19.75
CA PHE A 755 -1.45 35.23 -18.97
C PHE A 755 -2.69 34.47 -18.46
N PHE A 756 -3.89 35.04 -18.61
CA PHE A 756 -5.13 34.37 -18.21
C PHE A 756 -5.35 33.01 -18.91
N PRO A 757 -5.15 32.89 -20.24
CA PRO A 757 -5.28 31.60 -20.94
C PRO A 757 -4.31 30.55 -20.42
N MET A 758 -3.09 30.96 -20.04
CA MET A 758 -2.07 30.05 -19.53
C MET A 758 -2.51 29.38 -18.23
N GLY A 759 -3.07 30.14 -17.28
CA GLY A 759 -3.56 29.52 -16.05
C GLY A 759 -4.98 28.96 -16.16
N ALA A 760 -5.83 29.41 -17.09
CA ALA A 760 -7.04 28.67 -17.48
C ALA A 760 -6.68 27.29 -18.03
N GLY A 761 -5.67 27.22 -18.90
CA GLY A 761 -5.09 25.97 -19.40
C GLY A 761 -4.49 25.11 -18.29
N THR A 762 -3.87 25.71 -17.28
CA THR A 762 -3.35 24.98 -16.10
C THR A 762 -4.48 24.40 -15.24
N LEU A 763 -5.57 25.15 -15.04
CA LEU A 763 -6.75 24.71 -14.29
C LEU A 763 -7.51 23.60 -15.04
N LEU A 764 -7.71 23.80 -16.35
CA LEU A 764 -8.29 22.79 -17.24
C LEU A 764 -7.40 21.54 -17.25
N SER A 765 -6.08 21.68 -17.37
CA SER A 765 -5.15 20.55 -17.30
C SER A 765 -5.23 19.84 -15.96
N ALA A 766 -5.20 20.53 -14.82
CA ALA A 766 -5.31 19.91 -13.51
C ALA A 766 -6.63 19.16 -13.29
N THR A 767 -7.73 19.65 -13.87
CA THR A 767 -9.06 19.05 -13.74
C THR A 767 -9.28 17.91 -14.72
N PHE A 768 -8.92 18.13 -15.99
CA PHE A 768 -9.18 17.19 -17.07
C PHE A 768 -8.08 16.15 -17.25
N ASN A 769 -6.82 16.39 -16.86
CA ASN A 769 -5.75 15.40 -17.04
C ASN A 769 -6.08 14.10 -16.29
N GLY A 770 -6.60 14.18 -15.06
CA GLY A 770 -7.09 13.00 -14.33
C GLY A 770 -8.25 12.30 -15.05
N ILE A 771 -9.21 13.08 -15.55
CA ILE A 771 -10.39 12.56 -16.28
C ILE A 771 -10.00 11.94 -17.62
N ILE A 772 -9.08 12.56 -18.36
CA ILE A 772 -8.59 12.11 -19.67
C ILE A 772 -7.72 10.88 -19.50
N VAL A 773 -6.88 10.82 -18.46
CA VAL A 773 -6.12 9.62 -18.12
C VAL A 773 -7.08 8.48 -17.72
N ASP A 774 -8.06 8.73 -16.85
CA ASP A 774 -9.10 7.76 -16.49
C ASP A 774 -9.96 7.34 -17.69
N TRP A 775 -10.29 8.25 -18.60
CA TRP A 775 -11.02 7.96 -19.82
C TRP A 775 -10.17 7.18 -20.81
N ASN A 776 -8.90 7.51 -20.98
CA ASN A 776 -7.99 6.79 -21.87
C ASN A 776 -7.71 5.39 -21.33
N TYR A 777 -7.62 5.24 -20.00
CA TYR A 777 -7.65 3.95 -19.33
C TYR A 777 -8.92 3.17 -19.70
N ARG A 778 -10.11 3.75 -19.53
CA ARG A 778 -11.38 3.10 -19.91
C ARG A 778 -11.49 2.79 -21.41
N ARG A 779 -10.97 3.66 -22.28
CA ARG A 779 -11.00 3.49 -23.74
C ARG A 779 -10.04 2.40 -24.20
N MET A 780 -8.84 2.34 -23.63
CA MET A 780 -7.88 1.27 -23.90
C MET A 780 -8.46 -0.06 -23.41
N MET A 781 -9.08 -0.09 -22.23
CA MET A 781 -9.84 -1.26 -21.74
C MET A 781 -11.08 -1.62 -22.59
N ALA A 782 -11.63 -0.68 -23.38
CA ALA A 782 -12.78 -0.92 -24.26
C ALA A 782 -12.40 -1.32 -25.70
N LYS A 783 -11.21 -0.91 -26.16
CA LYS A 783 -10.72 -1.13 -27.54
C LYS A 783 -9.89 -2.41 -27.63
N ASP A 784 -9.08 -2.68 -26.61
CA ASP A 784 -8.53 -4.00 -26.34
C ASP A 784 -9.44 -4.65 -25.30
N ARG A 785 -10.14 -5.74 -25.68
CA ARG A 785 -11.03 -6.48 -24.76
C ARG A 785 -10.23 -7.28 -23.70
N GLN A 786 -9.26 -6.65 -23.01
CA GLN A 786 -8.36 -7.26 -22.00
C GLN A 786 -7.69 -6.20 -21.07
N ASP A 787 -7.18 -6.65 -19.92
CA ASP A 787 -6.53 -5.86 -18.85
C ASP A 787 -5.27 -5.11 -19.31
N MET A 788 -5.02 -3.92 -18.74
CA MET A 788 -3.80 -3.13 -18.97
C MET A 788 -2.66 -3.53 -18.02
N ASP A 789 -1.52 -4.00 -18.54
CA ASP A 789 -0.24 -4.20 -17.81
C ASP A 789 0.32 -2.86 -17.25
N TYR A 790 1.30 -2.87 -16.34
CA TYR A 790 2.12 -1.69 -16.00
C TYR A 790 2.67 -0.98 -17.26
N SER A 791 3.13 -1.72 -18.28
CA SER A 791 3.53 -1.11 -19.55
C SER A 791 2.36 -0.43 -20.24
N ASP A 792 1.15 -1.01 -20.23
CA ASP A 792 -0.05 -0.37 -20.79
C ASP A 792 -0.60 0.76 -19.92
N VAL A 793 -0.37 0.70 -18.61
CA VAL A 793 -0.72 1.74 -17.66
C VAL A 793 0.19 2.94 -17.89
N GLU A 794 1.48 2.69 -18.07
CA GLU A 794 2.47 3.66 -18.50
C GLU A 794 2.23 4.06 -19.97
N ARG A 795 1.73 3.19 -20.86
CA ARG A 795 1.39 3.50 -22.26
C ARG A 795 0.11 4.31 -22.37
N ALA A 796 -0.82 4.16 -21.44
CA ALA A 796 -2.01 4.97 -21.31
C ALA A 796 -1.67 6.35 -20.73
N ARG A 797 -0.75 6.40 -19.74
CA ARG A 797 -0.16 7.64 -19.24
C ARG A 797 0.66 8.35 -20.31
N LEU A 798 1.52 7.64 -21.04
CA LEU A 798 2.32 8.13 -22.15
C LEU A 798 1.48 8.40 -23.40
N GLY A 799 0.34 7.72 -23.57
CA GLY A 799 -0.61 7.94 -24.66
C GLY A 799 -1.41 9.22 -24.49
N VAL A 800 -1.55 9.71 -23.26
CA VAL A 800 -2.10 11.05 -22.97
C VAL A 800 -0.96 12.06 -22.82
N GLY A 801 -0.01 11.80 -21.94
CA GLY A 801 1.10 12.69 -21.59
C GLY A 801 2.14 12.86 -22.69
N GLY A 802 2.39 11.84 -23.51
CA GLY A 802 3.37 11.86 -24.61
C GLY A 802 2.94 12.75 -25.78
N PRO A 803 1.74 12.58 -26.38
CA PRO A 803 1.23 13.50 -27.39
C PRO A 803 1.08 14.93 -26.87
N ILE A 804 0.63 15.13 -25.63
CA ILE A 804 0.59 16.47 -25.03
C ILE A 804 2.01 17.05 -24.95
N ALA A 805 2.99 16.30 -24.44
CA ALA A 805 4.38 16.75 -24.42
C ALA A 805 4.88 17.09 -25.83
N VAL A 806 4.69 16.21 -26.82
CA VAL A 806 5.11 16.43 -28.22
C VAL A 806 4.43 17.67 -28.83
N CYS A 807 3.11 17.84 -28.65
CA CYS A 807 2.37 19.02 -29.10
C CYS A 807 2.87 20.31 -28.42
N THR A 808 3.33 20.23 -27.17
CA THR A 808 3.87 21.39 -26.44
C THR A 808 5.26 21.79 -26.97
N TYR A 809 6.02 20.84 -27.54
CA TYR A 809 7.37 21.07 -28.07
C TYR A 809 7.44 21.22 -29.60
N THR A 810 6.36 20.96 -30.36
CA THR A 810 6.30 21.30 -31.78
C THR A 810 6.19 22.82 -31.95
N PRO A 811 7.18 23.49 -32.59
CA PRO A 811 7.08 24.91 -32.87
C PRO A 811 5.95 25.14 -33.87
N ILE A 812 4.83 25.70 -33.40
CA ILE A 812 3.83 26.28 -34.29
C ILE A 812 4.52 27.45 -34.97
N ARG A 813 4.91 27.30 -36.25
CA ARG A 813 5.35 28.43 -37.07
C ARG A 813 4.17 29.41 -37.13
N PRO A 814 4.28 30.64 -36.57
CA PRO A 814 3.22 31.61 -36.72
C PRO A 814 3.21 32.08 -38.18
N ARG A 815 2.30 31.55 -38.97
CA ARG A 815 1.90 32.12 -40.25
C ARG A 815 0.72 33.05 -39.97
N VAL A 816 0.97 34.31 -39.65
CA VAL A 816 -0.04 35.36 -39.89
C VAL A 816 0.65 36.67 -40.27
N GLN A 817 0.73 36.91 -41.57
CA GLN A 817 0.56 38.26 -42.11
C GLN A 817 -0.88 38.69 -41.81
N THR A 818 -1.02 39.91 -41.27
CA THR A 818 -2.21 40.77 -41.32
C THR A 818 -3.55 40.14 -40.89
N THR A 819 -3.95 40.36 -39.64
CA THR A 819 -5.26 40.88 -39.15
C THR A 819 -5.38 40.55 -37.64
N PRO A 820 -5.73 41.49 -36.74
CA PRO A 820 -5.72 41.27 -35.31
C PRO A 820 -7.02 40.58 -34.91
N VAL A 821 -7.02 39.25 -34.91
CA VAL A 821 -8.02 38.51 -34.14
C VAL A 821 -7.37 38.12 -32.84
N ILE A 822 -7.73 38.88 -31.80
CA ILE A 822 -7.54 38.50 -30.40
C ILE A 822 -8.29 37.18 -30.23
N ILE A 823 -7.58 36.07 -30.38
CA ILE A 823 -8.03 34.75 -29.92
C ILE A 823 -6.92 34.27 -29.00
N PHE A 824 -7.24 34.28 -27.72
CA PHE A 824 -6.41 33.77 -26.63
C PHE A 824 -7.10 32.54 -26.04
#